data_AF-A0A397VSD7-F1
#
_entry.id   AF-A0A397VSD7-F1
#
_cell.length_a   1.000
_cell.length_b   1.000
_cell.length_c   1.000
_cell.angle_alpha   90.00
_cell.angle_beta   90.00
_cell.angle_gamma   90.00
#
_symmetry.space_group_name_H-M   'P 1'
#
loop_
_entity.id
_entity.type
_entity.pdbx_description
1 polymer ?
#
loop_
_entity_poly.entity_id
_entity_poly.type
_entity_poly.pdbx_seq_one_letter_code
_entity_poly.pdbx_strand_id
1 'polypeptide(L)'
;MISYQFSELSSDSSNNSTTNDPHDTLIEIYDQGSNNVKVFNAHSSVLCSRCEYFKIALSDKWAKKDDNMYKLRLEISCDAFEIIFKGICNGAIILNNLNVIISVELLLASDILLLHDFLDFLKIKLLEEDKANWRHNEIVYALKATYRISSLQELYLVCQDLVVETPSILFESSEFSSIDEELLIDLLKLDRICESELIIFNKLIEWGIANTPNYDTISDKTSQLNALGVTIEEGLQQIRYNSIKDLKDLIHEYGQILPKSDVMYKLPSRNNYNNYTVEPRVFSNRFTGLIAAWIDRKDPVKVQYTSVNNPFRFRHVFRMNDRSNFSSRHYRFHHHSNKLPTIRCHEGPSLMIMKIKNSGKFIGAYNPMQWKQGSGRCCGSTSESFIFSCDDKFGSNYRLSRVQNFEHAVCLVSDFGGLLNFGEDLMFTFDKENVRCKIKTKFYEPLTLPEGIYEIDEWNVYKVRRKDDQPMSIMTTKMINTSFESNIIDKDFFRYISTWIDKKDPKKDLYLKSNTPFQFTPIFRMNDHSAFYPKQFYNQSTNRLLPTMKCHHEPSLMLMKLKYSGRVIGAYNPLDWKYGIYRYYPTDIEYRSTSDSFIFSYEVDSQNETNYRLCRVVNFDKAIGSEKIITNRKDLNGLILRFGNDLHFSHNGGTRPNSPSYVYCRIEKNGSYEQPPILPAGFYEIDQWEIYRVSKKDQTEQEFSDTD
;
A
#
# COMPACT_ATOMS: atom_id res chain seq x y z
N MET A 1 -7.21 -33.11 -12.60
CA MET A 1 -8.42 -32.51 -13.18
C MET A 1 -8.95 -31.50 -12.18
N ILE A 2 -9.02 -30.23 -12.59
CA ILE A 2 -9.55 -29.13 -11.77
C ILE A 2 -10.81 -28.64 -12.46
N SER A 3 -11.88 -28.36 -11.72
CA SER A 3 -13.11 -27.77 -12.26
C SER A 3 -13.45 -26.46 -11.56
N TYR A 4 -13.88 -25.47 -12.33
CA TYR A 4 -14.51 -24.25 -11.84
C TYR A 4 -15.98 -24.27 -12.25
N GLN A 5 -16.89 -24.01 -11.29
CA GLN A 5 -18.33 -23.99 -11.52
C GLN A 5 -18.81 -22.55 -11.58
N PHE A 6 -19.62 -22.20 -12.57
CA PHE A 6 -20.31 -20.91 -12.56
C PHE A 6 -21.39 -20.93 -11.48
N SER A 7 -21.56 -19.82 -10.77
CA SER A 7 -22.65 -19.63 -9.80
C SER A 7 -23.99 -19.94 -10.48
N GLU A 8 -24.77 -20.88 -9.94
CA GLU A 8 -26.11 -21.15 -10.46
C GLU A 8 -26.94 -19.85 -10.35
N LEU A 9 -27.41 -19.34 -11.49
CA LEU A 9 -28.51 -18.38 -11.49
C LEU A 9 -29.71 -19.11 -10.88
N SER A 10 -30.22 -18.59 -9.77
CA SER A 10 -31.44 -19.08 -9.13
C SER A 10 -32.53 -19.27 -10.18
N SER A 11 -33.03 -20.50 -10.24
CA SER A 11 -34.25 -20.95 -10.93
C SER A 11 -35.12 -19.82 -11.51
N ASP A 12 -34.91 -19.51 -12.80
CA ASP A 12 -35.97 -19.15 -13.75
C ASP A 12 -35.39 -19.06 -15.18
N SER A 13 -34.97 -20.22 -15.68
CA SER A 13 -35.19 -20.59 -17.08
C SER A 13 -34.81 -22.06 -17.25
N SER A 14 -35.79 -22.94 -17.02
CA SER A 14 -35.80 -24.21 -17.74
C SER A 14 -35.68 -23.91 -19.24
N ASN A 15 -34.68 -24.46 -19.90
CA ASN A 15 -34.94 -25.46 -20.95
C ASN A 15 -33.65 -26.00 -21.56
N ASN A 16 -33.65 -27.32 -21.67
CA ASN A 16 -32.90 -28.07 -22.67
C ASN A 16 -33.07 -27.37 -24.04
N SER A 17 -32.05 -26.67 -24.54
CA SER A 17 -31.94 -26.45 -25.98
C SER A 17 -31.36 -27.72 -26.58
N THR A 18 -32.25 -28.62 -26.97
CA THR A 18 -31.95 -29.64 -27.99
C THR A 18 -31.23 -28.97 -29.17
N THR A 19 -30.27 -29.69 -29.74
CA THR A 19 -29.30 -29.36 -30.79
C THR A 19 -29.86 -28.89 -32.15
N ASN A 20 -31.06 -28.29 -32.19
CA ASN A 20 -31.78 -27.92 -33.42
C ASN A 20 -32.20 -26.43 -33.52
N ASP A 21 -31.90 -25.58 -32.54
CA ASP A 21 -32.08 -24.13 -32.73
C ASP A 21 -30.92 -23.57 -33.57
N PRO A 22 -31.17 -22.70 -34.57
CA PRO A 22 -30.10 -22.05 -35.29
C PRO A 22 -29.30 -21.16 -34.32
N HIS A 23 -27.98 -21.31 -34.30
CA HIS A 23 -27.10 -20.38 -33.60
C HIS A 23 -27.38 -18.96 -34.09
N ASP A 24 -27.46 -18.00 -33.17
CA ASP A 24 -27.75 -16.59 -33.46
C ASP A 24 -26.52 -15.68 -33.30
N THR A 25 -25.38 -16.27 -32.94
CA THR A 25 -24.14 -15.55 -32.63
C THR A 25 -22.93 -16.26 -33.24
N LEU A 26 -22.09 -15.48 -33.91
CA LEU A 26 -20.81 -15.88 -34.50
C LEU A 26 -19.69 -15.06 -33.85
N ILE A 27 -18.70 -15.75 -33.29
CA ILE A 27 -17.55 -15.14 -32.62
C ILE A 27 -16.28 -15.50 -33.38
N GLU A 28 -15.60 -14.48 -33.92
CA GLU A 28 -14.30 -14.61 -34.57
C GLU A 28 -13.18 -14.32 -33.56
N ILE A 29 -12.32 -15.31 -33.35
CA ILE A 29 -11.13 -15.18 -32.51
C ILE A 29 -9.91 -14.99 -33.37
N TYR A 30 -9.19 -13.90 -33.12
CA TYR A 30 -7.93 -13.54 -33.76
C TYR A 30 -6.81 -13.76 -32.75
N ASP A 31 -5.94 -14.71 -33.05
CA ASP A 31 -4.78 -14.98 -32.23
C ASP A 31 -3.60 -14.13 -32.72
N GLN A 32 -3.04 -13.27 -31.88
CA GLN A 32 -1.93 -12.39 -32.27
C GLN A 32 -0.67 -13.17 -32.71
N GLY A 33 -0.57 -14.48 -32.41
CA GLY A 33 0.51 -15.36 -32.86
C GLY A 33 0.23 -16.13 -34.16
N SER A 34 -0.99 -16.10 -34.70
CA SER A 34 -1.33 -16.86 -35.91
C SER A 34 -2.23 -16.06 -36.85
N ASN A 35 -1.94 -16.06 -38.15
CA ASN A 35 -2.86 -15.49 -39.16
C ASN A 35 -4.17 -16.31 -39.31
N ASN A 36 -4.47 -17.20 -38.37
CA ASN A 36 -5.64 -18.06 -38.39
C ASN A 36 -6.77 -17.43 -37.55
N VAL A 37 -7.93 -17.30 -38.17
CA VAL A 37 -9.17 -16.91 -37.49
C VAL A 37 -9.95 -18.17 -37.17
N LYS A 38 -10.24 -18.44 -35.89
CA LYS A 38 -11.19 -19.49 -35.50
C LYS A 38 -12.57 -18.88 -35.28
N VAL A 39 -13.59 -19.57 -35.76
CA VAL A 39 -14.99 -19.12 -35.67
C VAL A 39 -15.76 -20.06 -34.76
N PHE A 40 -16.49 -19.48 -33.81
CA PHE A 40 -17.33 -20.20 -32.85
C PHE A 40 -18.80 -19.79 -33.03
N ASN A 41 -19.68 -20.80 -33.15
CA ASN A 41 -21.12 -20.60 -33.22
C ASN A 41 -21.74 -20.80 -31.84
N ALA A 42 -22.64 -19.90 -31.44
CA ALA A 42 -23.18 -19.88 -30.08
C ALA A 42 -24.62 -19.37 -30.03
N HIS A 43 -25.25 -19.55 -28.87
CA HIS A 43 -26.54 -18.94 -28.55
C HIS A 43 -26.33 -17.76 -27.61
N SER A 44 -26.81 -16.58 -28.01
CA SER A 44 -26.66 -15.33 -27.26
C SER A 44 -27.22 -15.45 -25.84
N SER A 45 -28.34 -16.16 -25.67
CA SER A 45 -28.98 -16.42 -24.37
C SER A 45 -28.06 -17.14 -23.38
N VAL A 46 -27.35 -18.17 -23.84
CA VAL A 46 -26.40 -18.94 -23.02
C VAL A 46 -25.21 -18.07 -22.63
N LEU A 47 -24.63 -17.35 -23.59
CA LEU A 47 -23.49 -16.47 -23.35
C LEU A 47 -23.82 -15.36 -22.34
N CYS A 48 -24.95 -14.66 -22.54
CA CYS A 48 -25.38 -13.55 -21.68
C CYS A 48 -25.73 -14.00 -20.25
N SER A 49 -26.17 -15.26 -20.08
CA SER A 49 -26.52 -15.79 -18.76
C SER A 49 -25.31 -16.03 -17.86
N ARG A 50 -24.11 -16.21 -18.41
CA ARG A 50 -22.92 -16.66 -17.65
C ARG A 50 -21.67 -15.82 -17.84
N CYS A 51 -21.70 -14.80 -18.70
CA CYS A 51 -20.55 -13.94 -18.97
C CYS A 51 -21.02 -12.49 -19.16
N GLU A 52 -20.54 -11.61 -18.27
CA GLU A 52 -20.93 -10.20 -18.25
C GLU A 52 -20.49 -9.48 -19.53
N TYR A 53 -19.30 -9.82 -20.07
CA TYR A 53 -18.87 -9.29 -21.36
C TYR A 53 -19.90 -9.53 -22.46
N PHE A 54 -20.37 -10.78 -22.62
CA PHE A 54 -21.35 -11.09 -23.67
C PHE A 54 -22.71 -10.44 -23.42
N LYS A 55 -23.13 -10.33 -22.16
CA LYS A 55 -24.36 -9.60 -21.79
C LYS A 55 -24.31 -8.14 -22.21
N ILE A 56 -23.15 -7.49 -22.08
CA ILE A 56 -22.93 -6.11 -22.53
C ILE A 56 -22.79 -6.07 -24.06
N ALA A 57 -21.91 -6.89 -24.62
CA ALA A 57 -21.53 -6.87 -26.03
C ALA A 57 -22.70 -7.23 -26.96
N LEU A 58 -23.60 -8.14 -26.54
CA LEU A 58 -24.78 -8.57 -27.30
C LEU A 58 -26.04 -7.76 -26.97
N SER A 59 -25.94 -6.71 -26.14
CA SER A 59 -27.07 -5.82 -25.87
C SER A 59 -27.42 -4.96 -27.09
N ASP A 60 -28.68 -4.53 -27.17
CA ASP A 60 -29.18 -3.65 -28.24
C ASP A 60 -28.40 -2.33 -28.38
N LYS A 61 -27.66 -1.94 -27.33
CA LYS A 61 -26.83 -0.73 -27.32
C LYS A 61 -25.49 -0.90 -28.05
N TRP A 62 -24.99 -2.13 -28.16
CA TRP A 62 -23.63 -2.42 -28.63
C TRP A 62 -23.62 -3.26 -29.90
N ALA A 63 -24.39 -4.35 -29.94
CA ALA A 63 -24.38 -5.24 -31.09
C ALA A 63 -25.27 -4.74 -32.22
N LYS A 64 -24.72 -4.73 -33.44
CA LYS A 64 -25.51 -4.69 -34.67
C LYS A 64 -25.67 -6.11 -35.19
N LYS A 65 -26.90 -6.47 -35.57
CA LYS A 65 -27.18 -7.74 -36.24
C LYS A 65 -26.99 -7.59 -37.74
N ASP A 66 -26.33 -8.55 -38.34
CA ASP A 66 -26.24 -8.72 -39.80
C ASP A 66 -26.99 -10.02 -40.14
N ASP A 67 -28.01 -9.96 -41.01
CA ASP A 67 -28.91 -11.08 -41.30
C ASP A 67 -29.45 -11.83 -40.06
N ASN A 68 -29.90 -11.08 -39.04
CA ASN A 68 -30.36 -11.58 -37.73
C ASN A 68 -29.29 -12.27 -36.86
N MET A 69 -28.03 -12.28 -37.28
CA MET A 69 -26.89 -12.86 -36.54
C MET A 69 -26.07 -11.78 -35.84
N TYR A 70 -25.66 -12.05 -34.62
CA TYR A 70 -24.62 -11.29 -33.94
C TYR A 70 -23.25 -11.70 -34.45
N LYS A 71 -22.39 -10.72 -34.74
CA LYS A 71 -20.99 -10.95 -35.11
C LYS A 71 -20.05 -10.23 -34.15
N LEU A 72 -19.28 -11.00 -33.40
CA LEU A 72 -18.29 -10.48 -32.44
C LEU A 72 -16.87 -10.83 -32.90
N ARG A 73 -15.93 -9.94 -32.60
CA ARG A 73 -14.51 -10.14 -32.85
C ARG A 73 -13.73 -9.93 -31.55
N LEU A 74 -12.87 -10.89 -31.21
CA LEU A 74 -12.04 -10.86 -30.01
C LEU A 74 -10.59 -11.17 -30.37
N GLU A 75 -9.66 -10.49 -29.71
CA GLU A 75 -8.22 -10.76 -29.80
C GLU A 75 -7.78 -11.51 -28.54
N ILE A 76 -7.88 -12.84 -28.58
CA ILE A 76 -7.61 -13.75 -27.45
C ILE A 76 -6.96 -15.01 -28.02
N SER A 77 -6.11 -15.70 -27.25
CA SER A 77 -5.66 -17.05 -27.61
C SER A 77 -6.85 -17.96 -27.93
N CYS A 78 -6.78 -18.60 -29.10
CA CYS A 78 -7.81 -19.52 -29.57
C CYS A 78 -8.06 -20.67 -28.58
N ASP A 79 -7.01 -21.21 -27.98
CA ASP A 79 -7.09 -22.36 -27.09
C ASP A 79 -7.68 -21.98 -25.73
N ALA A 80 -7.29 -20.81 -25.19
CA ALA A 80 -7.88 -20.28 -23.96
C ALA A 80 -9.36 -19.94 -24.15
N PHE A 81 -9.72 -19.30 -25.27
CA PHE A 81 -11.10 -19.01 -25.59
C PHE A 81 -11.93 -20.30 -25.73
N GLU A 82 -11.41 -21.33 -26.40
CA GLU A 82 -12.13 -22.60 -26.55
C GLU A 82 -12.43 -23.27 -25.20
N ILE A 83 -11.49 -23.24 -24.25
CA ILE A 83 -11.69 -23.77 -22.89
C ILE A 83 -12.79 -22.99 -22.16
N ILE A 84 -12.72 -21.66 -22.18
CA ILE A 84 -13.70 -20.79 -21.51
C ILE A 84 -15.08 -20.93 -22.17
N PHE A 85 -15.14 -20.92 -23.50
CA PHE A 85 -16.36 -21.04 -24.28
C PHE A 85 -17.10 -22.35 -23.99
N LYS A 86 -16.38 -23.48 -23.98
CA LYS A 86 -16.95 -24.78 -23.57
C LYS A 86 -17.48 -24.72 -22.14
N GLY A 87 -16.78 -24.04 -21.24
CA GLY A 87 -17.23 -23.89 -19.86
C GLY A 87 -18.48 -23.03 -19.71
N ILE A 88 -18.60 -21.94 -20.45
CA ILE A 88 -19.81 -21.09 -20.49
C ILE A 88 -21.00 -21.90 -21.02
N CYS A 89 -20.79 -22.69 -22.08
CA CYS A 89 -21.85 -23.52 -22.66
C CYS A 89 -22.29 -24.64 -21.70
N ASN A 90 -21.33 -25.31 -21.05
CA ASN A 90 -21.58 -26.48 -20.21
C ASN A 90 -21.86 -26.15 -18.74
N GLY A 91 -21.69 -24.90 -18.31
CA GLY A 91 -21.85 -24.45 -16.92
C GLY A 91 -20.64 -24.73 -16.01
N ALA A 92 -19.55 -25.31 -16.53
CA ALA A 92 -18.34 -25.57 -15.76
C ALA A 92 -17.08 -25.56 -16.64
N ILE A 93 -16.03 -24.85 -16.21
CA ILE A 93 -14.72 -24.88 -16.87
C ILE A 93 -13.91 -26.05 -16.32
N ILE A 94 -13.47 -26.94 -17.21
CA ILE A 94 -12.63 -28.09 -16.86
C ILE A 94 -11.20 -27.80 -17.31
N LEU A 95 -10.27 -27.82 -16.36
CA LEU A 95 -8.87 -27.52 -16.56
C LEU A 95 -8.06 -28.83 -16.48
N ASN A 96 -7.51 -29.23 -17.62
CA ASN A 96 -6.67 -30.40 -17.78
C ASN A 96 -5.31 -29.99 -18.34
N ASN A 97 -4.23 -30.54 -17.78
CA ASN A 97 -2.85 -30.33 -18.26
C ASN A 97 -2.46 -28.86 -18.43
N LEU A 98 -2.82 -28.01 -17.47
CA LEU A 98 -2.40 -26.61 -17.49
C LEU A 98 -0.87 -26.52 -17.37
N ASN A 99 -0.28 -25.75 -18.27
CA ASN A 99 1.06 -25.19 -18.10
C ASN A 99 0.94 -23.69 -17.83
N VAL A 100 2.06 -23.05 -17.53
CA VAL A 100 2.10 -21.62 -17.19
C VAL A 100 1.56 -20.76 -18.32
N ILE A 101 1.92 -21.06 -19.58
CA ILE A 101 1.48 -20.29 -20.76
C ILE A 101 -0.04 -20.34 -20.90
N ILE A 102 -0.64 -21.53 -20.92
CA ILE A 102 -2.09 -21.70 -21.03
C ILE A 102 -2.81 -21.03 -19.85
N SER A 103 -2.23 -21.10 -18.65
CA SER A 103 -2.80 -20.45 -17.46
C SER A 103 -2.80 -18.93 -17.59
N VAL A 104 -1.70 -18.34 -18.11
CA VAL A 104 -1.61 -16.90 -18.39
C VAL A 104 -2.60 -16.50 -19.49
N GLU A 105 -2.72 -17.27 -20.56
CA GLU A 105 -3.70 -17.03 -21.63
C GLU A 105 -5.14 -17.05 -21.12
N LEU A 106 -5.46 -18.02 -20.24
CA LEU A 106 -6.76 -18.07 -19.59
C LEU A 106 -7.00 -16.86 -18.69
N LEU A 107 -5.97 -16.37 -17.98
CA LEU A 107 -6.06 -15.15 -17.17
C LEU A 107 -6.34 -13.91 -18.04
N LEU A 108 -5.63 -13.75 -19.16
CA LEU A 108 -5.86 -12.66 -20.12
C LEU A 108 -7.27 -12.72 -20.71
N ALA A 109 -7.68 -13.91 -21.16
CA ALA A 109 -9.02 -14.13 -21.70
C ALA A 109 -10.11 -13.84 -20.66
N SER A 110 -9.88 -14.21 -19.40
CA SER A 110 -10.81 -13.97 -18.30
C SER A 110 -10.95 -12.48 -17.98
N ASP A 111 -9.85 -11.71 -18.08
CA ASP A 111 -9.88 -10.26 -17.89
C ASP A 111 -10.71 -9.59 -18.98
N ILE A 112 -10.47 -9.95 -20.25
CA ILE A 112 -11.22 -9.43 -21.41
C ILE A 112 -12.70 -9.79 -21.33
N LEU A 113 -13.02 -11.03 -20.95
CA LEU A 113 -14.39 -11.54 -20.85
C LEU A 113 -15.09 -11.17 -19.53
N LEU A 114 -14.45 -10.35 -18.68
CA LEU A 114 -14.97 -9.91 -17.38
C LEU A 114 -15.37 -11.06 -16.44
N LEU A 115 -14.61 -12.16 -16.48
CA LEU A 115 -14.80 -13.35 -15.63
C LEU A 115 -13.98 -13.23 -14.33
N HIS A 116 -14.27 -12.20 -13.52
CA HIS A 116 -13.45 -11.82 -12.36
C HIS A 116 -13.22 -12.97 -11.34
N ASP A 117 -14.27 -13.72 -11.00
CA ASP A 117 -14.17 -14.82 -10.04
C ASP A 117 -13.28 -15.97 -10.56
N PHE A 118 -13.37 -16.26 -11.86
CA PHE A 118 -12.53 -17.28 -12.50
C PHE A 118 -11.08 -16.81 -12.65
N LEU A 119 -10.87 -15.53 -12.96
CA LEU A 119 -9.55 -14.89 -12.98
C LEU A 119 -8.88 -15.01 -11.61
N ASP A 120 -9.59 -14.65 -10.53
CA ASP A 120 -9.05 -14.74 -9.17
C ASP A 120 -8.73 -16.18 -8.78
N PHE A 121 -9.60 -17.13 -9.14
CA PHE A 121 -9.36 -18.56 -8.94
C PHE A 121 -8.07 -19.04 -9.64
N LEU A 122 -7.89 -18.71 -10.92
CA LEU A 122 -6.68 -19.08 -11.68
C LEU A 122 -5.43 -18.41 -11.12
N LYS A 123 -5.53 -17.12 -10.78
CA LYS A 123 -4.43 -16.33 -10.28
C LYS A 123 -3.91 -16.90 -8.96
N ILE A 124 -4.80 -17.23 -8.02
CA ILE A 124 -4.43 -17.87 -6.75
C ILE A 124 -3.67 -19.17 -7.02
N LYS A 125 -4.20 -20.05 -7.87
CA LYS A 125 -3.54 -21.32 -8.19
C LYS A 125 -2.16 -21.13 -8.78
N LEU A 126 -2.06 -20.27 -9.79
CA LEU A 126 -0.80 -20.02 -10.46
C LEU A 126 0.23 -19.38 -9.52
N LEU A 127 -0.20 -18.53 -8.58
CA LEU A 127 0.67 -17.94 -7.55
C LEU A 127 1.12 -18.96 -6.51
N GLU A 128 0.28 -19.91 -6.11
CA GLU A 128 0.61 -20.98 -5.15
C GLU A 128 1.58 -22.05 -5.70
N GLU A 129 1.68 -22.19 -7.02
CA GLU A 129 2.62 -23.13 -7.64
C GLU A 129 4.09 -22.81 -7.27
N ASP A 130 4.89 -23.85 -7.07
CA ASP A 130 6.32 -23.69 -6.89
C ASP A 130 6.98 -23.16 -8.17
N LYS A 131 7.48 -21.93 -8.10
CA LYS A 131 8.10 -21.22 -9.21
C LYS A 131 9.41 -21.85 -9.66
N ALA A 132 10.00 -22.76 -8.87
CA ALA A 132 11.14 -23.56 -9.31
C ALA A 132 10.80 -24.51 -10.48
N ASN A 133 9.51 -24.82 -10.69
CA ASN A 133 9.06 -25.67 -11.79
C ASN A 133 8.83 -24.92 -13.11
N TRP A 134 8.90 -23.59 -13.09
CA TRP A 134 8.66 -22.77 -14.28
C TRP A 134 9.89 -22.70 -15.16
N ARG A 135 9.69 -22.85 -16.47
CA ARG A 135 10.77 -22.71 -17.46
C ARG A 135 11.08 -21.24 -17.70
N HIS A 136 12.32 -20.93 -18.10
CA HIS A 136 12.74 -19.54 -18.33
C HIS A 136 11.85 -18.82 -19.36
N ASN A 137 11.50 -19.50 -20.46
CA ASN A 137 10.62 -18.94 -21.47
C ASN A 137 9.18 -18.71 -20.97
N GLU A 138 8.68 -19.54 -20.05
CA GLU A 138 7.38 -19.35 -19.41
C GLU A 138 7.37 -18.10 -18.51
N ILE A 139 8.47 -17.86 -17.80
CA ILE A 139 8.64 -16.66 -16.96
C ILE A 139 8.69 -15.40 -17.83
N VAL A 140 9.48 -15.42 -18.92
CA VAL A 140 9.56 -14.30 -19.87
C VAL A 140 8.21 -14.06 -20.54
N TYR A 141 7.50 -15.13 -20.93
CA TYR A 141 6.16 -15.04 -21.48
C TYR A 141 5.19 -14.36 -20.51
N ALA A 142 5.11 -14.86 -19.28
CA ALA A 142 4.24 -14.31 -18.24
C ALA A 142 4.59 -12.85 -17.92
N LEU A 143 5.88 -12.50 -17.85
CA LEU A 143 6.35 -11.12 -17.63
C LEU A 143 5.82 -10.18 -18.73
N LYS A 144 6.00 -10.55 -20.00
CA LYS A 144 5.56 -9.78 -21.17
C LYS A 144 4.04 -9.69 -21.28
N ALA A 145 3.34 -10.75 -20.95
CA ALA A 145 1.88 -10.83 -21.08
C ALA A 145 1.16 -9.98 -20.02
N THR A 146 1.76 -9.81 -18.83
CA THR A 146 1.03 -9.30 -17.66
C THR A 146 1.39 -7.88 -17.24
N TYR A 147 2.49 -7.30 -17.72
CA TYR A 147 3.00 -6.01 -17.21
C TYR A 147 2.06 -4.80 -17.37
N ARG A 148 1.17 -4.81 -18.39
CA ARG A 148 0.16 -3.75 -18.61
C ARG A 148 -1.20 -4.08 -17.99
N ILE A 149 -1.38 -5.28 -17.45
CA ILE A 149 -2.69 -5.76 -17.01
C ILE A 149 -2.83 -5.57 -15.49
N SER A 150 -3.59 -4.55 -15.09
CA SER A 150 -3.73 -4.17 -13.68
C SER A 150 -4.24 -5.29 -12.78
N SER A 151 -5.13 -6.16 -13.28
CA SER A 151 -5.68 -7.30 -12.53
C SER A 151 -4.65 -8.42 -12.31
N LEU A 152 -3.57 -8.44 -13.10
CA LEU A 152 -2.49 -9.43 -13.08
C LEU A 152 -1.14 -8.86 -12.62
N GLN A 153 -1.12 -7.63 -12.09
CA GLN A 153 0.10 -6.95 -11.67
C GLN A 153 0.92 -7.76 -10.63
N GLU A 154 0.25 -8.53 -9.77
CA GLU A 154 0.93 -9.39 -8.80
C GLU A 154 1.76 -10.49 -9.47
N LEU A 155 1.23 -11.09 -10.54
CA LEU A 155 1.93 -12.09 -11.33
C LEU A 155 3.11 -11.48 -12.08
N TYR A 156 2.93 -10.29 -12.67
CA TYR A 156 4.03 -9.52 -13.26
C TYR A 156 5.17 -9.31 -12.26
N LEU A 157 4.85 -8.88 -11.04
CA LEU A 157 5.85 -8.62 -9.99
C LEU A 157 6.59 -9.89 -9.58
N VAL A 158 5.91 -11.04 -9.55
CA VAL A 158 6.57 -12.35 -9.32
C VAL A 158 7.57 -12.66 -10.43
N CYS A 159 7.17 -12.51 -11.70
CA CYS A 159 8.09 -12.75 -12.82
C CYS A 159 9.26 -11.75 -12.84
N GLN A 160 9.01 -10.47 -12.51
CA GLN A 160 10.06 -9.46 -12.39
C GLN A 160 11.08 -9.86 -11.31
N ASP A 161 10.59 -10.33 -10.15
CA ASP A 161 11.45 -10.76 -9.06
C ASP A 161 12.31 -11.98 -9.47
N LEU A 162 11.75 -12.95 -10.20
CA LEU A 162 12.51 -14.09 -10.73
C LEU A 162 13.62 -13.65 -11.71
N VAL A 163 13.32 -12.69 -12.59
CA VAL A 163 14.30 -12.11 -13.51
C VAL A 163 15.38 -11.33 -12.78
N VAL A 164 15.03 -10.59 -11.73
CA VAL A 164 16.03 -9.87 -10.92
C VAL A 164 16.97 -10.85 -10.21
N GLU A 165 16.47 -11.99 -9.76
CA GLU A 165 17.25 -13.03 -9.09
C GLU A 165 18.15 -13.81 -10.02
N THR A 166 17.65 -14.10 -11.21
CA THR A 166 18.39 -14.82 -12.26
C THR A 166 18.28 -14.04 -13.57
N PRO A 167 19.09 -12.97 -13.76
CA PRO A 167 19.01 -12.10 -14.94
C PRO A 167 19.12 -12.82 -16.29
N SER A 168 19.85 -13.93 -16.34
CA SER A 168 19.97 -14.75 -17.55
C SER A 168 18.63 -15.27 -18.08
N ILE A 169 17.60 -15.43 -17.23
CA ILE A 169 16.23 -15.75 -17.67
C ILE A 169 15.76 -14.80 -18.76
N LEU A 170 16.05 -13.50 -18.58
CA LEU A 170 15.67 -12.45 -19.52
C LEU A 170 16.73 -12.28 -20.62
N PHE A 171 17.99 -12.03 -20.24
CA PHE A 171 19.03 -11.61 -21.19
C PHE A 171 19.49 -12.73 -22.13
N GLU A 172 19.30 -14.00 -21.77
CA GLU A 172 19.60 -15.15 -22.65
C GLU A 172 18.36 -15.70 -23.37
N SER A 173 17.18 -15.09 -23.15
CA SER A 173 15.94 -15.52 -23.83
C SER A 173 16.00 -15.24 -25.32
N SER A 174 15.59 -16.24 -26.11
CA SER A 174 15.37 -16.08 -27.56
C SER A 174 14.32 -15.03 -27.90
N GLU A 175 13.42 -14.75 -26.96
CA GLU A 175 12.32 -13.81 -27.08
C GLU A 175 12.72 -12.39 -26.62
N PHE A 176 13.97 -12.15 -26.20
CA PHE A 176 14.42 -10.85 -25.70
C PHE A 176 14.15 -9.71 -26.68
N SER A 177 14.46 -9.90 -27.97
CA SER A 177 14.23 -8.91 -29.02
C SER A 177 12.75 -8.56 -29.25
N SER A 178 11.82 -9.38 -28.73
CA SER A 178 10.37 -9.16 -28.84
C SER A 178 9.76 -8.50 -27.59
N ILE A 179 10.59 -8.09 -26.63
CA ILE A 179 10.14 -7.31 -25.47
C ILE A 179 9.77 -5.92 -25.95
N ASP A 180 8.60 -5.44 -25.52
CA ASP A 180 8.16 -4.07 -25.76
C ASP A 180 9.10 -3.05 -25.09
N GLU A 181 9.38 -1.94 -25.78
CA GLU A 181 10.36 -0.94 -25.34
C GLU A 181 10.08 -0.45 -23.92
N GLU A 182 8.83 -0.13 -23.60
CA GLU A 182 8.44 0.37 -22.27
C GLU A 182 8.83 -0.62 -21.17
N LEU A 183 8.55 -1.91 -21.40
CA LEU A 183 8.91 -2.97 -20.47
C LEU A 183 10.44 -3.12 -20.35
N LEU A 184 11.17 -3.07 -21.46
CA LEU A 184 12.63 -3.15 -21.44
C LEU A 184 13.23 -1.99 -20.63
N ILE A 185 12.79 -0.76 -20.88
CA ILE A 185 13.24 0.44 -20.17
C ILE A 185 12.96 0.31 -18.66
N ASP A 186 11.77 -0.15 -18.28
CA ASP A 186 11.41 -0.35 -16.88
C ASP A 186 12.23 -1.43 -16.18
N LEU A 187 12.58 -2.51 -16.88
CA LEU A 187 13.52 -3.52 -16.39
C LEU A 187 14.92 -2.93 -16.23
N LEU A 188 15.42 -2.13 -17.18
CA LEU A 188 16.74 -1.49 -17.09
C LEU A 188 16.84 -0.48 -15.93
N LYS A 189 15.75 0.19 -15.55
CA LYS A 189 15.71 1.06 -14.36
C LYS A 189 15.93 0.29 -13.05
N LEU A 190 15.76 -1.03 -13.03
CA LEU A 190 15.91 -1.82 -11.81
C LEU A 190 17.38 -1.85 -11.36
N ASP A 191 17.67 -1.17 -10.25
CA ASP A 191 18.99 -1.16 -9.58
C ASP A 191 19.46 -2.53 -9.09
N ARG A 192 18.58 -3.53 -9.10
CA ARG A 192 18.81 -4.85 -8.48
C ARG A 192 19.16 -5.94 -9.49
N ILE A 193 19.06 -5.67 -10.78
CA ILE A 193 19.49 -6.63 -11.80
C ILE A 193 21.01 -6.77 -11.68
N CYS A 194 21.47 -7.94 -11.23
CA CYS A 194 22.88 -8.24 -11.00
C CYS A 194 23.57 -8.79 -12.25
N GLU A 195 23.41 -8.14 -13.40
CA GLU A 195 24.07 -8.50 -14.65
C GLU A 195 25.21 -7.51 -14.97
N SER A 196 26.23 -7.95 -15.68
CA SER A 196 27.32 -7.07 -16.11
C SER A 196 26.77 -5.94 -16.98
N GLU A 197 27.13 -4.69 -16.66
CA GLU A 197 26.63 -3.53 -17.42
C GLU A 197 27.00 -3.61 -18.90
N LEU A 198 28.15 -4.23 -19.23
CA LEU A 198 28.57 -4.48 -20.61
C LEU A 198 27.64 -5.48 -21.32
N ILE A 199 27.20 -6.53 -20.63
CA ILE A 199 26.27 -7.53 -21.18
C ILE A 199 24.91 -6.87 -21.44
N ILE A 200 24.43 -6.06 -20.48
CA ILE A 200 23.18 -5.30 -20.61
C ILE A 200 23.26 -4.35 -21.82
N PHE A 201 24.36 -3.62 -21.97
CA PHE A 201 24.57 -2.74 -23.12
C PHE A 201 24.54 -3.53 -24.45
N ASN A 202 25.28 -4.64 -24.55
CA ASN A 202 25.30 -5.45 -25.76
C ASN A 202 23.92 -6.01 -26.11
N LYS A 203 23.15 -6.44 -25.11
CA LYS A 203 21.78 -6.91 -25.31
C LYS A 203 20.84 -5.80 -25.76
N LEU A 204 21.01 -4.58 -25.24
CA LEU A 204 20.26 -3.42 -25.73
C LEU A 204 20.57 -3.14 -27.21
N ILE A 205 21.83 -3.27 -27.64
CA ILE A 205 22.21 -3.16 -29.06
C ILE A 205 21.52 -4.25 -29.88
N GLU A 206 21.56 -5.52 -29.46
CA GLU A 206 20.89 -6.63 -30.14
C GLU A 206 19.38 -6.38 -30.30
N TRP A 207 18.72 -5.91 -29.23
CA TRP A 207 17.31 -5.54 -29.25
C TRP A 207 17.06 -4.35 -30.19
N GLY A 208 17.91 -3.33 -30.14
CA GLY A 208 17.81 -2.15 -31.00
C GLY A 208 17.95 -2.48 -32.48
N ILE A 209 18.89 -3.36 -32.84
CA ILE A 209 19.07 -3.82 -34.23
C ILE A 209 17.79 -4.52 -34.72
N ALA A 210 17.23 -5.41 -33.90
CA ALA A 210 16.02 -6.16 -34.24
C ALA A 210 14.77 -5.26 -34.38
N ASN A 211 14.73 -4.14 -33.66
CA ASN A 211 13.57 -3.23 -33.62
C ASN A 211 13.78 -1.92 -34.40
N THR A 212 14.95 -1.72 -35.04
CA THR A 212 15.19 -0.57 -35.91
C THR A 212 14.65 -0.87 -37.31
N PRO A 213 13.65 -0.12 -37.81
CA PRO A 213 13.10 -0.35 -39.14
C PRO A 213 14.20 -0.28 -40.21
N ASN A 214 14.22 -1.25 -41.12
CA ASN A 214 15.11 -1.27 -42.28
C ASN A 214 16.62 -1.28 -41.97
N TYR A 215 17.03 -1.62 -40.73
CA TYR A 215 18.43 -1.55 -40.28
C TYR A 215 19.44 -2.15 -41.28
N ASP A 216 19.18 -3.36 -41.76
CA ASP A 216 20.08 -4.09 -42.69
C ASP A 216 20.13 -3.50 -44.10
N THR A 217 19.16 -2.67 -44.48
CA THR A 217 19.07 -2.08 -45.83
C THR A 217 19.70 -0.69 -45.92
N ILE A 218 20.09 -0.10 -44.79
CA ILE A 218 20.73 1.22 -44.76
C ILE A 218 22.17 1.07 -45.26
N SER A 219 22.47 1.68 -46.41
CA SER A 219 23.75 1.52 -47.11
C SER A 219 24.93 2.22 -46.44
N ASP A 220 24.67 3.30 -45.69
CA ASP A 220 25.70 4.08 -45.00
C ASP A 220 25.75 3.72 -43.50
N LYS A 221 26.93 3.32 -43.01
CA LYS A 221 27.13 2.90 -41.63
C LYS A 221 26.79 4.01 -40.62
N THR A 222 27.06 5.27 -40.96
CA THR A 222 26.77 6.40 -40.06
C THR A 222 25.27 6.56 -39.86
N SER A 223 24.51 6.51 -40.96
CA SER A 223 23.05 6.59 -40.98
C SER A 223 22.41 5.38 -40.30
N GLN A 224 22.98 4.19 -40.50
CA GLN A 224 22.55 2.95 -39.85
C GLN A 224 22.69 3.05 -38.32
N LEU A 225 23.86 3.50 -37.85
CA LEU A 225 24.09 3.73 -36.43
C LEU A 225 23.19 4.84 -35.88
N ASN A 226 22.96 5.94 -36.61
CA ASN A 226 22.05 6.99 -36.16
C ASN A 226 20.61 6.50 -36.01
N ALA A 227 20.12 5.67 -36.94
CA ALA A 227 18.79 5.06 -36.84
C ALA A 227 18.68 4.15 -35.60
N LEU A 228 19.70 3.32 -35.34
CA LEU A 228 19.79 2.54 -34.11
C LEU A 228 19.77 3.44 -32.87
N GLY A 229 20.57 4.51 -32.88
CA GLY A 229 20.66 5.47 -31.78
C GLY A 229 19.32 6.09 -31.40
N VAL A 230 18.47 6.37 -32.39
CA VAL A 230 17.09 6.83 -32.16
C VAL A 230 16.26 5.73 -31.49
N THR A 231 16.32 4.49 -31.99
CA THR A 231 15.56 3.35 -31.43
C THR A 231 15.92 3.02 -29.98
N ILE A 232 17.19 3.19 -29.58
CA ILE A 232 17.65 2.82 -28.22
C ILE A 232 17.96 4.02 -27.33
N GLU A 233 17.57 5.23 -27.72
CA GLU A 233 17.94 6.47 -27.03
C GLU A 233 17.58 6.42 -25.54
N GLU A 234 16.34 6.03 -25.23
CA GLU A 234 15.89 5.91 -23.83
C GLU A 234 16.64 4.80 -23.07
N GLY A 235 16.94 3.69 -23.75
CA GLY A 235 17.66 2.56 -23.17
C GLY A 235 19.10 2.92 -22.81
N LEU A 236 19.78 3.66 -23.68
CA LEU A 236 21.14 4.15 -23.46
C LEU A 236 21.20 5.05 -22.22
N GLN A 237 20.16 5.84 -21.95
CA GLN A 237 20.09 6.65 -20.73
C GLN A 237 19.99 5.83 -19.44
N GLN A 238 19.62 4.55 -19.51
CA GLN A 238 19.53 3.65 -18.34
C GLN A 238 20.82 2.84 -18.08
N ILE A 239 21.85 2.99 -18.92
CA ILE A 239 23.13 2.30 -18.78
C ILE A 239 24.04 3.03 -17.77
N ARG A 240 24.66 2.28 -16.87
CA ARG A 240 25.60 2.78 -15.85
C ARG A 240 27.04 2.68 -16.35
N TYR A 241 27.41 3.54 -17.29
CA TYR A 241 28.72 3.52 -17.95
C TYR A 241 29.94 3.52 -17.02
N ASN A 242 29.83 4.10 -15.82
CA ASN A 242 30.86 4.04 -14.77
C ASN A 242 31.21 2.62 -14.31
N SER A 243 30.32 1.66 -14.54
CA SER A 243 30.47 0.25 -14.17
C SER A 243 31.03 -0.61 -15.30
N ILE A 244 31.28 -0.04 -16.48
CA ILE A 244 31.86 -0.74 -17.64
C ILE A 244 33.38 -0.59 -17.60
N LYS A 245 34.11 -1.71 -17.45
CA LYS A 245 35.58 -1.70 -17.36
C LYS A 245 36.24 -1.24 -18.67
N ASP A 246 35.73 -1.68 -19.81
CA ASP A 246 36.34 -1.48 -21.13
C ASP A 246 35.59 -0.43 -21.96
N LEU A 247 35.21 0.68 -21.30
CA LEU A 247 34.40 1.74 -21.91
C LEU A 247 35.02 2.35 -23.18
N LYS A 248 36.35 2.30 -23.33
CA LYS A 248 37.07 2.90 -24.48
C LYS A 248 36.72 2.23 -25.81
N ASP A 249 36.60 0.90 -25.81
CA ASP A 249 36.30 0.15 -27.04
C ASP A 249 34.85 0.42 -27.48
N LEU A 250 33.95 0.52 -26.48
CA LEU A 250 32.54 0.86 -26.68
C LEU A 250 32.36 2.30 -27.20
N ILE A 251 33.15 3.26 -26.71
CA ILE A 251 33.21 4.63 -27.25
C ILE A 251 33.73 4.64 -28.69
N HIS A 252 34.73 3.79 -29.01
CA HIS A 252 35.26 3.71 -30.36
C HIS A 252 34.21 3.19 -31.36
N GLU A 253 33.41 2.20 -30.96
CA GLU A 253 32.43 1.56 -31.85
C GLU A 253 31.08 2.31 -31.93
N TYR A 254 30.57 2.80 -30.80
CA TYR A 254 29.23 3.39 -30.68
C TYR A 254 29.23 4.86 -30.29
N GLY A 255 30.39 5.52 -30.24
CA GLY A 255 30.54 6.88 -29.69
C GLY A 255 29.58 7.94 -30.25
N GLN A 256 29.11 7.78 -31.48
CA GLN A 256 28.16 8.71 -32.11
C GLN A 256 26.73 8.65 -31.52
N ILE A 257 26.32 7.50 -30.97
CA ILE A 257 24.98 7.32 -30.37
C ILE A 257 25.00 7.38 -28.84
N LEU A 258 26.18 7.34 -28.22
CA LEU A 258 26.29 7.39 -26.78
C LEU A 258 25.80 8.75 -26.23
N PRO A 259 25.19 8.76 -25.03
CA PRO A 259 24.83 9.99 -24.36
C PRO A 259 26.05 10.89 -24.18
N LYS A 260 25.83 12.21 -24.19
CA LYS A 260 26.90 13.18 -23.87
C LYS A 260 27.53 12.85 -22.51
N SER A 261 28.82 13.16 -22.36
CA SER A 261 29.62 12.84 -21.16
C SER A 261 28.94 13.22 -19.84
N ASP A 262 28.27 14.36 -19.81
CA ASP A 262 27.60 14.87 -18.60
C ASP A 262 26.40 14.00 -18.17
N VAL A 263 25.75 13.30 -19.11
CA VAL A 263 24.63 12.38 -18.85
C VAL A 263 25.16 10.98 -18.55
N MET A 264 26.17 10.54 -19.30
CA MET A 264 26.75 9.19 -19.27
C MET A 264 27.19 8.75 -17.87
N TYR A 265 27.62 9.70 -17.03
CA TYR A 265 28.19 9.40 -15.71
C TYR A 265 27.27 9.72 -14.52
N LYS A 266 25.97 9.97 -14.75
CA LYS A 266 25.01 10.31 -13.68
C LYS A 266 24.51 9.12 -12.87
N LEU A 267 24.42 7.94 -13.46
CA LEU A 267 23.82 6.78 -12.79
C LEU A 267 24.85 6.06 -11.89
N PRO A 268 24.49 5.73 -10.64
CA PRO A 268 25.34 4.95 -9.76
C PRO A 268 25.36 3.47 -10.17
N SER A 269 26.45 2.77 -9.90
CA SER A 269 26.59 1.33 -10.16
C SER A 269 25.45 0.49 -9.55
N ARG A 270 24.92 -0.50 -10.30
CA ARG A 270 23.95 -1.50 -9.76
C ARG A 270 24.59 -2.28 -8.60
N ASN A 271 25.87 -2.59 -8.76
CA ASN A 271 26.69 -3.31 -7.80
C ASN A 271 27.50 -2.33 -6.94
N ASN A 272 27.25 -2.30 -5.63
CA ASN A 272 28.24 -1.76 -4.69
C ASN A 272 29.41 -2.74 -4.64
N TYR A 273 30.41 -2.53 -5.50
CA TYR A 273 31.67 -3.25 -5.47
C TYR A 273 32.43 -2.88 -4.19
N ASN A 274 32.18 -3.61 -3.12
CA ASN A 274 33.25 -3.99 -2.20
C ASN A 274 33.42 -5.50 -2.34
N ASN A 275 34.64 -5.89 -2.69
CA ASN A 275 35.04 -7.23 -3.11
C ASN A 275 34.51 -8.35 -2.20
N TYR A 276 34.19 -9.47 -2.86
CA TYR A 276 33.73 -10.77 -2.37
C TYR A 276 32.24 -10.84 -2.01
N THR A 277 31.50 -11.60 -2.84
CA THR A 277 30.06 -11.86 -2.86
C THR A 277 29.20 -10.76 -3.50
N VAL A 278 28.60 -11.08 -4.66
CA VAL A 278 27.40 -10.40 -5.18
C VAL A 278 26.33 -10.66 -4.13
N GLU A 279 26.17 -9.73 -3.19
CA GLU A 279 25.33 -9.96 -2.03
C GLU A 279 23.85 -9.80 -2.40
N PRO A 280 23.02 -10.87 -2.40
CA PRO A 280 21.59 -10.73 -2.62
C PRO A 280 20.99 -9.83 -1.53
N ARG A 281 20.32 -8.75 -1.95
CA ARG A 281 19.49 -7.93 -1.06
C ARG A 281 18.34 -8.83 -0.59
N VAL A 282 18.19 -9.00 0.73
CA VAL A 282 17.42 -10.08 1.39
C VAL A 282 15.91 -10.12 1.08
N PHE A 283 15.34 -9.14 0.39
CA PHE A 283 13.93 -9.16 -0.03
C PHE A 283 13.73 -8.54 -1.39
N SER A 284 12.69 -8.94 -2.11
CA SER A 284 12.42 -8.57 -3.51
C SER A 284 11.85 -7.16 -3.70
N ASN A 285 11.67 -6.70 -4.95
CA ASN A 285 11.03 -5.41 -5.22
C ASN A 285 9.57 -5.43 -4.80
N ARG A 286 8.85 -6.54 -5.06
CA ARG A 286 7.49 -6.77 -4.59
C ARG A 286 7.39 -6.63 -3.08
N PHE A 287 8.27 -7.30 -2.33
CA PHE A 287 8.21 -7.24 -0.87
C PHE A 287 8.51 -5.83 -0.34
N THR A 288 9.43 -5.12 -0.98
CA THR A 288 9.70 -3.69 -0.67
C THR A 288 8.45 -2.83 -0.88
N GLY A 289 7.69 -3.11 -1.94
CA GLY A 289 6.41 -2.48 -2.25
C GLY A 289 5.33 -2.77 -1.21
N LEU A 290 5.17 -4.03 -0.80
CA LEU A 290 4.25 -4.44 0.25
C LEU A 290 4.52 -3.69 1.55
N ILE A 291 5.78 -3.65 1.98
CA ILE A 291 6.18 -2.95 3.21
C ILE A 291 5.93 -1.44 3.09
N ALA A 292 6.19 -0.84 1.93
CA ALA A 292 5.86 0.56 1.67
C ALA A 292 4.35 0.84 1.80
N ALA A 293 3.51 -0.04 1.24
CA ALA A 293 2.05 0.09 1.35
C ALA A 293 1.62 -0.02 2.82
N TRP A 294 2.23 -0.93 3.58
CA TRP A 294 1.99 -1.05 5.01
C TRP A 294 2.41 0.20 5.78
N ILE A 295 3.55 0.81 5.49
CA ILE A 295 3.98 2.05 6.15
C ILE A 295 2.99 3.18 5.86
N ASP A 296 2.53 3.32 4.61
CA ASP A 296 1.53 4.32 4.19
C ASP A 296 0.08 3.97 4.61
N ARG A 297 -0.13 2.84 5.29
CA ARG A 297 -1.47 2.29 5.63
C ARG A 297 -2.39 2.12 4.42
N LYS A 298 -1.82 1.77 3.27
CA LYS A 298 -2.55 1.43 2.06
C LYS A 298 -2.79 -0.07 1.98
N ASP A 299 -3.91 -0.42 1.36
CA ASP A 299 -4.20 -1.79 0.98
C ASP A 299 -3.28 -2.18 -0.19
N PRO A 300 -2.35 -3.13 -0.02
CA PRO A 300 -1.43 -3.52 -1.08
C PRO A 300 -2.13 -4.13 -2.30
N VAL A 301 -3.36 -4.64 -2.13
CA VAL A 301 -4.16 -5.15 -3.25
C VAL A 301 -4.65 -3.99 -4.13
N LYS A 302 -5.01 -2.85 -3.52
CA LYS A 302 -5.53 -1.66 -4.23
C LYS A 302 -4.43 -0.70 -4.68
N VAL A 303 -3.36 -0.58 -3.90
CA VAL A 303 -2.25 0.32 -4.21
C VAL A 303 -0.94 -0.47 -4.13
N GLN A 304 -0.44 -0.79 -5.31
CA GLN A 304 0.81 -1.52 -5.47
C GLN A 304 1.96 -0.54 -5.66
N TYR A 305 2.87 -0.55 -4.69
CA TYR A 305 4.15 0.10 -4.85
C TYR A 305 5.12 -0.83 -5.57
N THR A 306 5.73 -0.35 -6.64
CA THR A 306 6.77 -1.00 -7.43
C THR A 306 8.12 -0.32 -7.14
N SER A 307 9.21 -0.84 -7.68
CA SER A 307 10.53 -0.17 -7.60
C SER A 307 10.50 1.29 -8.07
N VAL A 308 9.68 1.58 -9.08
CA VAL A 308 9.56 2.90 -9.74
C VAL A 308 8.81 3.90 -8.85
N ASN A 309 7.62 3.54 -8.35
CA ASN A 309 6.73 4.47 -7.65
C ASN A 309 6.81 4.39 -6.11
N ASN A 310 7.67 3.54 -5.54
CA ASN A 310 7.81 3.40 -4.09
C ASN A 310 8.31 4.72 -3.47
N PRO A 311 7.56 5.33 -2.53
CA PRO A 311 7.92 6.61 -1.93
C PRO A 311 9.02 6.49 -0.88
N PHE A 312 9.45 5.29 -0.52
CA PHE A 312 10.44 5.05 0.53
C PHE A 312 11.79 4.57 -0.01
N ARG A 313 12.85 4.97 0.70
CA ARG A 313 14.21 4.43 0.57
C ARG A 313 14.51 3.57 1.79
N PHE A 314 14.94 2.33 1.53
CA PHE A 314 15.36 1.36 2.54
C PHE A 314 16.88 1.25 2.50
N ARG A 315 17.57 2.01 3.36
CA ARG A 315 19.03 1.96 3.47
C ARG A 315 19.43 0.86 4.42
N HIS A 316 20.09 -0.17 3.93
CA HIS A 316 20.63 -1.24 4.75
C HIS A 316 21.69 -0.71 5.74
N VAL A 317 21.62 -1.11 7.00
CA VAL A 317 22.53 -0.65 8.07
C VAL A 317 23.10 -1.77 8.93
N PHE A 318 22.56 -2.99 8.83
CA PHE A 318 23.06 -4.15 9.55
C PHE A 318 22.66 -5.46 8.86
N ARG A 319 23.56 -6.45 8.87
CA ARG A 319 23.32 -7.81 8.38
C ARG A 319 24.00 -8.86 9.27
N MET A 320 23.33 -10.00 9.39
CA MET A 320 23.85 -11.24 9.95
C MET A 320 23.50 -12.36 8.97
N ASN A 321 24.50 -13.11 8.50
CA ASN A 321 24.37 -14.18 7.48
C ASN A 321 25.01 -15.52 7.90
N ASP A 322 25.63 -15.64 9.08
CA ASP A 322 26.33 -16.86 9.49
C ASP A 322 26.19 -17.12 11.00
N ARG A 323 25.86 -18.39 11.30
CA ARG A 323 25.61 -19.06 12.59
C ARG A 323 26.79 -19.06 13.54
N SER A 324 28.02 -18.90 13.06
CA SER A 324 29.19 -19.03 13.93
C SER A 324 29.53 -17.73 14.65
N ASN A 325 29.42 -17.79 15.98
CA ASN A 325 30.18 -16.92 16.87
C ASN A 325 29.73 -15.43 16.82
N PHE A 326 28.41 -15.20 16.80
CA PHE A 326 27.76 -13.88 16.73
C PHE A 326 28.40 -12.87 17.69
N SER A 327 28.60 -13.26 18.96
CA SER A 327 29.28 -12.41 19.95
C SER A 327 30.72 -12.08 19.55
N SER A 328 31.50 -13.04 19.08
CA SER A 328 32.92 -12.84 18.74
C SER A 328 33.12 -12.00 17.47
N ARG A 329 32.26 -12.14 16.45
CA ARG A 329 32.31 -11.32 15.23
C ARG A 329 31.79 -9.91 15.50
N HIS A 330 30.70 -9.79 16.26
CA HIS A 330 30.21 -8.50 16.72
C HIS A 330 31.31 -7.71 17.47
N TYR A 331 32.02 -8.38 18.38
CA TYR A 331 33.13 -7.80 19.14
C TYR A 331 34.33 -7.40 18.25
N ARG A 332 34.64 -8.19 17.20
CA ARG A 332 35.73 -7.91 16.25
C ARG A 332 35.44 -6.76 15.28
N PHE A 333 34.22 -6.67 14.75
CA PHE A 333 33.86 -5.67 13.73
C PHE A 333 33.46 -4.31 14.33
N HIS A 334 33.15 -4.25 15.62
CA HIS A 334 32.72 -3.03 16.29
C HIS A 334 33.57 -2.77 17.52
N HIS A 335 34.81 -2.29 17.28
CA HIS A 335 35.83 -1.86 18.27
C HIS A 335 35.31 -1.64 19.70
N HIS A 336 35.39 -2.68 20.54
CA HIS A 336 35.08 -2.60 21.97
C HIS A 336 33.71 -1.99 22.32
N SER A 337 32.73 -2.10 21.41
CA SER A 337 31.39 -1.57 21.64
C SER A 337 30.40 -2.72 21.86
N ASN A 338 29.75 -2.75 23.03
CA ASN A 338 28.67 -3.69 23.38
C ASN A 338 27.36 -3.40 22.61
N LYS A 339 27.45 -2.92 21.37
CA LYS A 339 26.39 -2.21 20.66
C LYS A 339 25.65 -3.11 19.66
N LEU A 340 24.63 -3.84 20.14
CA LEU A 340 23.83 -4.84 19.41
C LEU A 340 23.19 -4.38 18.09
N PRO A 341 22.76 -5.31 17.20
CA PRO A 341 22.17 -4.99 15.90
C PRO A 341 21.04 -3.96 15.94
N THR A 342 20.15 -4.08 16.91
CA THR A 342 19.02 -3.16 17.03
C THR A 342 19.44 -1.76 17.43
N ILE A 343 20.65 -1.54 17.96
CA ILE A 343 21.14 -0.19 18.26
C ILE A 343 21.19 0.67 17.00
N ARG A 344 21.37 0.08 15.82
CA ARG A 344 21.32 0.82 14.55
C ARG A 344 19.92 1.38 14.29
N CYS A 345 18.89 0.92 14.98
CA CYS A 345 17.51 1.43 14.91
C CYS A 345 17.28 2.73 15.69
N HIS A 346 18.22 3.19 16.54
CA HIS A 346 17.98 4.33 17.46
C HIS A 346 17.67 5.67 16.77
N GLU A 347 18.33 5.97 15.65
CA GLU A 347 18.13 7.21 14.88
C GLU A 347 16.93 7.14 13.91
N GLY A 348 15.74 6.86 14.42
CA GLY A 348 14.48 7.00 13.66
C GLY A 348 14.05 5.76 12.89
N PRO A 349 13.07 5.92 11.98
CA PRO A 349 12.33 4.84 11.35
C PRO A 349 13.22 3.71 10.84
N SER A 350 12.89 2.49 11.25
CA SER A 350 13.73 1.31 11.02
C SER A 350 12.88 0.08 10.77
N LEU A 351 13.33 -0.74 9.84
CA LEU A 351 12.71 -2.01 9.47
C LEU A 351 13.69 -3.15 9.78
N MET A 352 13.21 -4.18 10.44
CA MET A 352 13.94 -5.42 10.72
C MET A 352 13.28 -6.57 9.97
N ILE A 353 14.11 -7.38 9.32
CA ILE A 353 13.67 -8.57 8.59
C ILE A 353 14.60 -9.72 8.94
N MET A 354 14.01 -10.85 9.31
CA MET A 354 14.71 -12.03 9.79
C MET A 354 14.21 -13.27 9.10
N LYS A 355 15.12 -14.17 8.73
CA LYS A 355 14.80 -15.48 8.18
C LYS A 355 14.85 -16.52 9.29
N ILE A 356 13.76 -17.25 9.47
CA ILE A 356 13.66 -18.30 10.49
C ILE A 356 14.40 -19.54 9.98
N LYS A 357 15.30 -20.04 10.83
CA LYS A 357 16.19 -21.15 10.53
C LYS A 357 15.42 -22.40 10.11
N ASN A 358 15.91 -23.03 9.05
CA ASN A 358 15.36 -24.27 8.47
C ASN A 358 13.86 -24.21 8.08
N SER A 359 13.28 -23.02 7.86
CA SER A 359 11.86 -22.89 7.51
C SER A 359 11.58 -22.22 6.16
N GLY A 360 12.55 -21.48 5.61
CA GLY A 360 12.34 -20.59 4.46
C GLY A 360 11.54 -19.31 4.78
N LYS A 361 10.80 -19.31 5.90
CA LYS A 361 9.91 -18.22 6.32
C LYS A 361 10.67 -17.02 6.87
N PHE A 362 10.03 -15.86 6.74
CA PHE A 362 10.52 -14.61 7.26
C PHE A 362 9.58 -14.04 8.33
N ILE A 363 10.18 -13.36 9.29
CA ILE A 363 9.51 -12.53 10.28
C ILE A 363 10.14 -11.14 10.26
N GLY A 364 9.36 -10.11 10.53
CA GLY A 364 9.84 -8.75 10.47
C GLY A 364 9.07 -7.81 11.37
N ALA A 365 9.64 -6.63 11.54
CA ALA A 365 9.03 -5.59 12.35
C ALA A 365 9.51 -4.19 11.94
N TYR A 366 8.59 -3.25 11.94
CA TYR A 366 8.84 -1.87 11.60
C TYR A 366 8.63 -1.00 12.84
N ASN A 367 9.67 -0.26 13.21
CA ASN A 367 9.62 0.75 14.25
C ASN A 367 9.64 2.15 13.60
N PRO A 368 8.60 2.98 13.79
CA PRO A 368 8.52 4.33 13.23
C PRO A 368 9.29 5.37 14.06
N MET A 369 9.65 5.06 15.31
CA MET A 369 10.13 6.05 16.26
C MET A 369 11.65 6.13 16.33
N GLN A 370 12.15 7.32 16.65
CA GLN A 370 13.47 7.48 17.24
C GLN A 370 13.43 6.96 18.68
N TRP A 371 14.53 6.36 19.13
CA TRP A 371 14.67 5.98 20.53
C TRP A 371 16.10 6.24 20.99
N LYS A 372 16.26 6.53 22.29
CA LYS A 372 17.56 6.78 22.92
C LYS A 372 17.85 5.67 23.91
N GLN A 373 19.12 5.32 24.05
CA GLN A 373 19.56 4.39 25.08
C GLN A 373 19.34 5.05 26.46
N GLY A 374 18.65 4.34 27.36
CA GLY A 374 18.43 4.75 28.75
C GLY A 374 18.60 3.57 29.69
N SER A 375 18.72 3.84 30.99
CA SER A 375 18.73 2.82 32.03
C SER A 375 17.31 2.32 32.31
N GLY A 376 17.09 1.00 32.27
CA GLY A 376 15.81 0.37 32.59
C GLY A 376 14.94 0.06 31.37
N ARG A 377 13.83 -0.65 31.60
CA ARG A 377 12.83 -0.95 30.57
C ARG A 377 12.12 0.34 30.18
N CYS A 378 12.27 0.74 28.91
CA CYS A 378 11.55 1.88 28.34
C CYS A 378 10.69 1.39 27.16
N CYS A 379 9.41 1.72 27.19
CA CYS A 379 8.47 1.41 26.10
C CYS A 379 8.03 2.72 25.46
N GLY A 380 8.11 2.79 24.14
CA GLY A 380 7.60 3.89 23.34
C GLY A 380 6.21 3.55 22.81
N SER A 381 5.34 4.55 22.84
CA SER A 381 3.95 4.39 22.45
C SER A 381 3.72 4.77 20.98
N THR A 382 3.22 3.85 20.16
CA THR A 382 2.93 4.13 18.74
C THR A 382 1.90 3.17 18.15
N SER A 383 1.03 3.69 17.29
CA SER A 383 0.11 2.90 16.45
C SER A 383 0.71 2.53 15.08
N GLU A 384 1.79 3.19 14.68
CA GLU A 384 2.37 3.06 13.33
C GLU A 384 3.36 1.88 13.22
N SER A 385 3.75 1.31 14.37
CA SER A 385 4.53 0.08 14.41
C SER A 385 3.72 -1.11 13.90
N PHE A 386 4.42 -2.09 13.34
CA PHE A 386 3.82 -3.34 12.92
C PHE A 386 4.86 -4.46 12.94
N ILE A 387 4.38 -5.69 13.13
CA ILE A 387 5.15 -6.92 12.92
C ILE A 387 4.52 -7.69 11.77
N PHE A 388 5.27 -8.59 11.14
CA PHE A 388 4.75 -9.41 10.06
C PHE A 388 5.48 -10.74 9.94
N SER A 389 4.84 -11.69 9.27
CA SER A 389 5.47 -12.93 8.81
C SER A 389 5.11 -13.21 7.35
N CYS A 390 5.96 -13.92 6.62
CA CYS A 390 5.68 -14.40 5.26
C CYS A 390 6.46 -15.67 4.95
N ASP A 391 6.05 -16.40 3.91
CA ASP A 391 6.63 -17.70 3.60
C ASP A 391 7.96 -17.63 2.85
N ASP A 392 8.26 -16.49 2.22
CA ASP A 392 9.44 -16.30 1.39
C ASP A 392 9.93 -14.83 1.35
N LYS A 393 11.00 -14.60 0.57
CA LYS A 393 11.62 -13.29 0.32
C LYS A 393 10.83 -12.36 -0.61
N PHE A 394 9.74 -12.86 -1.21
CA PHE A 394 8.81 -12.09 -2.04
C PHE A 394 7.63 -11.52 -1.24
N GLY A 395 7.47 -11.98 0.00
CA GLY A 395 6.34 -11.61 0.84
C GLY A 395 5.10 -12.45 0.56
N SER A 396 5.24 -13.65 -0.01
CA SER A 396 4.09 -14.54 -0.26
C SER A 396 3.43 -14.99 1.04
N ASN A 397 2.11 -15.17 1.00
CA ASN A 397 1.28 -15.55 2.16
C ASN A 397 1.57 -14.72 3.41
N TYR A 398 1.80 -13.42 3.22
CA TYR A 398 2.14 -12.56 4.34
C TYR A 398 0.99 -12.43 5.33
N ARG A 399 1.36 -12.25 6.60
CA ARG A 399 0.47 -11.80 7.67
C ARG A 399 1.05 -10.52 8.23
N LEU A 400 0.39 -9.40 7.93
CA LEU A 400 0.62 -8.13 8.61
C LEU A 400 -0.09 -8.15 9.97
N SER A 401 0.62 -7.78 11.02
CA SER A 401 0.09 -7.71 12.38
C SER A 401 0.32 -6.31 12.95
N ARG A 402 -0.79 -5.63 13.25
CA ARG A 402 -0.79 -4.26 13.76
C ARG A 402 -0.87 -4.22 15.28
N VAL A 403 -0.40 -3.11 15.83
CA VAL A 403 -0.50 -2.81 17.25
C VAL A 403 -1.98 -2.75 17.67
N GLN A 404 -2.34 -3.52 18.70
CA GLN A 404 -3.60 -3.41 19.44
C GLN A 404 -3.43 -2.58 20.72
N ASN A 405 -2.27 -2.69 21.38
CA ASN A 405 -1.92 -1.89 22.55
C ASN A 405 -0.67 -1.05 22.27
N PHE A 406 -0.90 0.23 22.00
CA PHE A 406 0.15 1.13 21.56
C PHE A 406 1.12 1.52 22.66
N GLU A 407 0.74 1.50 23.94
CA GLU A 407 1.59 1.94 25.05
C GLU A 407 2.87 1.12 25.17
N HIS A 408 2.79 -0.15 24.79
CA HIS A 408 3.89 -1.10 24.82
C HIS A 408 4.30 -1.57 23.42
N ALA A 409 3.95 -0.84 22.37
CA ALA A 409 4.20 -1.27 20.99
C ALA A 409 5.69 -1.55 20.73
N VAL A 410 6.59 -0.70 21.23
CA VAL A 410 8.03 -0.86 21.05
C VAL A 410 8.72 -0.73 22.40
N CYS A 411 9.42 -1.75 22.86
CA CYS A 411 10.06 -1.78 24.17
C CYS A 411 11.54 -2.12 24.06
N LEU A 412 12.38 -1.32 24.74
CA LEU A 412 13.80 -1.59 24.91
C LEU A 412 14.02 -2.27 26.27
N VAL A 413 14.80 -3.35 26.26
CA VAL A 413 15.27 -4.02 27.48
C VAL A 413 16.78 -3.79 27.60
N SER A 414 17.20 -3.09 28.65
CA SER A 414 18.57 -2.60 28.85
C SER A 414 19.57 -3.66 29.31
N ASP A 415 19.10 -4.75 29.90
CA ASP A 415 19.92 -5.55 30.82
C ASP A 415 21.01 -6.38 30.11
N PHE A 416 20.96 -6.47 28.78
CA PHE A 416 21.94 -7.19 27.97
C PHE A 416 22.31 -6.47 26.67
N GLY A 417 22.39 -5.13 26.66
CA GLY A 417 22.91 -4.38 25.50
C GLY A 417 21.87 -3.83 24.52
N GLY A 418 20.60 -3.74 24.92
CA GLY A 418 19.55 -3.03 24.18
C GLY A 418 19.08 -3.77 22.93
N LEU A 419 18.17 -4.71 23.10
CA LEU A 419 17.37 -5.25 21.99
C LEU A 419 16.02 -4.55 21.92
N LEU A 420 15.69 -4.00 20.75
CA LEU A 420 14.39 -3.42 20.44
C LEU A 420 13.38 -4.54 20.24
N ASN A 421 12.47 -4.70 21.19
CA ASN A 421 11.36 -5.63 21.13
C ASN A 421 10.09 -4.91 20.65
N PHE A 422 9.18 -5.66 20.05
CA PHE A 422 7.86 -5.16 19.66
C PHE A 422 6.85 -5.73 20.64
N GLY A 423 6.60 -4.94 21.69
CA GLY A 423 5.88 -5.40 22.87
C GLY A 423 6.50 -6.64 23.49
N GLU A 424 5.63 -7.55 23.93
CA GLU A 424 5.98 -8.90 24.35
C GLU A 424 5.67 -9.92 23.25
N ASP A 425 5.32 -9.44 22.06
CA ASP A 425 4.80 -10.23 20.94
C ASP A 425 5.92 -10.66 20.01
N LEU A 426 6.94 -9.81 19.82
CA LEU A 426 8.18 -10.17 19.15
C LEU A 426 9.37 -9.68 19.97
N MET A 427 9.97 -10.61 20.71
CA MET A 427 11.11 -10.34 21.57
C MET A 427 12.36 -11.03 21.03
N PHE A 428 13.48 -10.35 21.06
CA PHE A 428 14.75 -10.89 20.62
C PHE A 428 15.62 -11.29 21.81
N THR A 429 16.32 -12.40 21.65
CA THR A 429 17.33 -12.88 22.60
C THR A 429 18.52 -13.39 21.80
N PHE A 430 19.71 -13.31 22.39
CA PHE A 430 20.91 -13.84 21.78
C PHE A 430 21.77 -14.45 22.88
N ASP A 431 22.54 -15.46 22.51
CA ASP A 431 23.64 -15.97 23.31
C ASP A 431 24.94 -15.89 22.49
N LYS A 432 26.01 -16.57 22.93
CA LYS A 432 27.31 -16.53 22.23
C LYS A 432 27.22 -17.08 20.80
N GLU A 433 26.31 -18.01 20.56
CA GLU A 433 26.25 -18.82 19.35
C GLU A 433 25.04 -18.49 18.48
N ASN A 434 23.90 -18.17 19.08
CA ASN A 434 22.62 -18.08 18.36
C ASN A 434 21.87 -16.79 18.67
N VAL A 435 21.10 -16.34 17.67
CA VAL A 435 20.05 -15.34 17.84
C VAL A 435 18.70 -16.03 17.72
N ARG A 436 17.79 -15.73 18.66
CA ARG A 436 16.44 -16.26 18.69
C ARG A 436 15.42 -15.14 18.80
N CYS A 437 14.26 -15.32 18.19
CA CYS A 437 13.09 -14.52 18.50
C CYS A 437 12.04 -15.35 19.24
N LYS A 438 11.30 -14.70 20.12
CA LYS A 438 10.16 -15.26 20.84
C LYS A 438 8.90 -14.57 20.36
N ILE A 439 7.96 -15.37 19.87
CA ILE A 439 6.66 -14.92 19.39
C ILE A 439 5.61 -15.19 20.47
N LYS A 440 4.76 -14.20 20.73
CA LYS A 440 3.54 -14.30 21.54
C LYS A 440 2.43 -13.41 20.96
N THR A 441 1.22 -13.57 21.48
CA THR A 441 0.06 -12.71 21.16
C THR A 441 -0.38 -11.96 22.41
N LYS A 442 -0.16 -10.65 22.45
CA LYS A 442 -0.51 -9.79 23.60
C LYS A 442 -0.85 -8.36 23.22
N PHE A 443 0.04 -7.67 22.51
CA PHE A 443 -0.08 -6.26 22.17
C PHE A 443 -0.21 -6.00 20.67
N TYR A 444 0.04 -6.99 19.84
CA TYR A 444 -0.15 -6.98 18.41
C TYR A 444 -1.23 -7.98 18.01
N GLU A 445 -1.77 -7.83 16.79
CA GLU A 445 -2.66 -8.82 16.21
C GLU A 445 -1.96 -10.19 16.04
N PRO A 446 -2.70 -11.31 16.07
CA PRO A 446 -2.08 -12.62 15.90
C PRO A 446 -1.34 -12.75 14.55
N LEU A 447 -0.10 -13.23 14.61
CA LEU A 447 0.65 -13.72 13.45
C LEU A 447 0.15 -15.12 13.04
N THR A 448 0.51 -15.57 11.83
CA THR A 448 0.27 -16.96 11.39
C THR A 448 1.29 -17.92 11.99
N LEU A 449 2.47 -17.43 12.37
CA LEU A 449 3.46 -18.21 13.10
C LEU A 449 2.95 -18.52 14.52
N PRO A 450 3.03 -19.78 14.97
CA PRO A 450 2.62 -20.14 16.32
C PRO A 450 3.46 -19.43 17.39
N GLU A 451 2.92 -19.33 18.60
CA GLU A 451 3.72 -18.85 19.73
C GLU A 451 4.85 -19.82 20.02
N GLY A 452 6.05 -19.29 20.25
CA GLY A 452 7.24 -20.14 20.36
C GLY A 452 8.54 -19.36 20.35
N ILE A 453 9.64 -20.11 20.38
CA ILE A 453 10.99 -19.59 20.24
C ILE A 453 11.56 -20.13 18.93
N TYR A 454 12.06 -19.22 18.11
CA TYR A 454 12.56 -19.50 16.77
C TYR A 454 14.02 -19.07 16.66
N GLU A 455 14.86 -19.93 16.08
CA GLU A 455 16.22 -19.57 15.72
C GLU A 455 16.24 -18.77 14.41
N ILE A 456 17.13 -17.79 14.31
CA ILE A 456 17.25 -16.89 13.17
C ILE A 456 18.54 -17.24 12.39
N ASP A 457 18.40 -17.54 11.10
CA ASP A 457 19.54 -17.78 10.20
C ASP A 457 20.09 -16.48 9.62
N GLU A 458 19.20 -15.52 9.31
CA GLU A 458 19.59 -14.23 8.73
C GLU A 458 18.85 -13.09 9.42
N TRP A 459 19.54 -11.98 9.71
CA TRP A 459 18.90 -10.76 10.26
C TRP A 459 19.43 -9.52 9.56
N ASN A 460 18.53 -8.76 8.94
CA ASN A 460 18.83 -7.49 8.31
C ASN A 460 18.06 -6.33 8.95
N VAL A 461 18.72 -5.19 9.08
CA VAL A 461 18.12 -3.93 9.56
C VAL A 461 18.30 -2.85 8.51
N TYR A 462 17.23 -2.09 8.27
CA TYR A 462 17.17 -1.01 7.31
C TYR A 462 16.73 0.27 8.01
N LYS A 463 17.34 1.39 7.65
CA LYS A 463 16.80 2.73 7.89
C LYS A 463 15.82 3.07 6.80
N VAL A 464 14.65 3.54 7.20
CA VAL A 464 13.58 3.91 6.29
C VAL A 464 13.44 5.42 6.25
N ARG A 465 13.39 6.00 5.06
CA ARG A 465 13.12 7.43 4.83
C ARG A 465 12.19 7.59 3.64
N ARG A 466 11.37 8.63 3.62
CA ARG A 466 10.67 9.01 2.40
C ARG A 466 11.65 9.63 1.41
N LYS A 467 11.41 9.46 0.11
CA LYS A 467 12.19 10.05 -0.99
C LYS A 467 11.95 11.55 -1.14
N ASP A 468 10.78 12.02 -0.72
CA ASP A 468 10.33 13.41 -0.74
C ASP A 468 10.74 14.19 0.53
N ASP A 469 11.55 13.57 1.41
CA ASP A 469 11.99 14.10 2.72
C ASP A 469 10.85 14.55 3.65
N GLN A 470 9.60 14.19 3.33
CA GLN A 470 8.44 14.44 4.16
C GLN A 470 8.50 13.59 5.45
N PRO A 471 7.88 14.05 6.55
CA PRO A 471 7.68 13.22 7.74
C PRO A 471 7.06 11.86 7.38
N MET A 472 7.52 10.77 8.01
CA MET A 472 7.01 9.41 7.74
C MET A 472 5.50 9.22 8.01
N SER A 473 4.82 10.21 8.61
CA SER A 473 3.38 10.20 8.93
C SER A 473 2.47 10.77 7.84
N ILE A 474 2.83 10.69 6.55
CA ILE A 474 2.03 11.29 5.47
C ILE A 474 1.39 10.24 4.57
N MET A 475 0.06 10.12 4.67
CA MET A 475 -0.77 9.56 3.60
C MET A 475 -0.64 10.46 2.38
N THR A 476 -0.26 9.86 1.25
CA THR A 476 0.14 10.54 0.01
C THR A 476 -0.99 11.34 -0.65
N THR A 477 -0.60 12.50 -1.16
CA THR A 477 -1.31 13.56 -1.89
C THR A 477 -1.87 13.16 -3.27
N LYS A 478 -2.32 11.91 -3.47
CA LYS A 478 -2.90 11.47 -4.76
C LYS A 478 -4.42 11.24 -4.74
N MET A 479 -5.10 11.74 -3.71
CA MET A 479 -6.57 11.91 -3.67
C MET A 479 -6.98 13.39 -3.85
N ILE A 480 -6.24 14.16 -4.67
CA ILE A 480 -6.56 15.58 -4.95
C ILE A 480 -7.69 15.66 -5.98
N ASN A 481 -8.81 14.97 -5.76
CA ASN A 481 -10.08 15.43 -6.35
C ASN A 481 -11.34 14.95 -5.62
N THR A 482 -11.21 14.27 -4.48
CA THR A 482 -12.38 13.83 -3.67
C THR A 482 -12.36 14.32 -2.22
N SER A 483 -11.40 15.16 -1.81
CA SER A 483 -11.10 15.45 -0.39
C SER A 483 -11.92 16.56 0.30
N PHE A 484 -13.15 16.85 -0.15
CA PHE A 484 -14.05 17.81 0.52
C PHE A 484 -15.37 17.22 1.01
N GLU A 485 -15.60 15.91 0.85
CA GLU A 485 -16.89 15.34 1.24
C GLU A 485 -16.96 15.11 2.74
N SER A 486 -17.97 15.70 3.38
CA SER A 486 -18.41 15.40 4.75
C SER A 486 -19.84 14.90 4.68
N ASN A 487 -20.16 13.90 5.49
CA ASN A 487 -21.54 13.44 5.65
C ASN A 487 -22.29 14.25 6.73
N ILE A 488 -21.58 15.10 7.49
CA ILE A 488 -22.10 15.85 8.64
C ILE A 488 -22.34 17.33 8.29
N ILE A 489 -21.44 17.95 7.51
CA ILE A 489 -21.52 19.38 7.14
C ILE A 489 -21.48 19.56 5.62
N ASP A 490 -21.99 20.70 5.17
CA ASP A 490 -21.80 21.13 3.78
C ASP A 490 -20.29 21.34 3.49
N LYS A 491 -19.84 20.96 2.29
CA LYS A 491 -18.47 21.21 1.81
C LYS A 491 -18.06 22.68 1.91
N ASP A 492 -19.00 23.61 1.76
CA ASP A 492 -18.72 25.04 1.84
C ASP A 492 -18.47 25.49 3.28
N PHE A 493 -18.91 24.72 4.28
CA PHE A 493 -18.70 25.04 5.69
C PHE A 493 -17.22 24.92 6.11
N PHE A 494 -16.41 24.13 5.40
CA PHE A 494 -14.95 24.10 5.62
C PHE A 494 -14.28 25.46 5.44
N ARG A 495 -14.86 26.36 4.64
CA ARG A 495 -14.36 27.74 4.45
C ARG A 495 -14.48 28.56 5.74
N TYR A 496 -15.57 28.38 6.48
CA TYR A 496 -15.75 29.01 7.80
C TYR A 496 -14.70 28.49 8.79
N ILE A 497 -14.50 27.18 8.82
CA ILE A 497 -13.50 26.54 9.69
C ILE A 497 -12.10 27.03 9.35
N SER A 498 -11.72 27.09 8.06
CA SER A 498 -10.44 27.66 7.61
C SER A 498 -10.26 29.12 8.04
N THR A 499 -11.32 29.92 7.91
CA THR A 499 -11.32 31.32 8.34
C THR A 499 -11.11 31.43 9.86
N TRP A 500 -11.71 30.52 10.65
CA TRP A 500 -11.52 30.46 12.09
C TRP A 500 -10.13 30.00 12.52
N ILE A 501 -9.51 29.06 11.79
CA ILE A 501 -8.13 28.62 12.04
C ILE A 501 -7.17 29.80 11.90
N ASP A 502 -7.35 30.64 10.88
CA ASP A 502 -6.56 31.87 10.67
C ASP A 502 -6.98 33.04 11.58
N LYS A 503 -7.86 32.82 12.56
CA LYS A 503 -8.38 33.84 13.48
C LYS A 503 -9.05 35.04 12.79
N LYS A 504 -9.61 34.83 11.60
CA LYS A 504 -10.34 35.83 10.82
C LYS A 504 -11.85 35.81 11.12
N ASP A 505 -12.54 36.89 10.78
CA ASP A 505 -14.00 37.02 10.91
C ASP A 505 -14.68 36.57 9.59
N PRO A 506 -15.48 35.49 9.57
CA PRO A 506 -16.19 35.06 8.37
C PRO A 506 -17.16 36.09 7.81
N LYS A 507 -17.59 37.08 8.59
CA LYS A 507 -18.45 38.16 8.07
C LYS A 507 -17.69 39.15 7.19
N LYS A 508 -16.35 39.17 7.26
CA LYS A 508 -15.49 40.11 6.53
C LYS A 508 -14.53 39.43 5.58
N ASP A 509 -13.93 38.33 6.03
CA ASP A 509 -12.74 37.73 5.41
C ASP A 509 -12.95 36.24 5.08
N LEU A 510 -14.18 35.83 4.77
CA LEU A 510 -14.47 34.44 4.41
C LEU A 510 -13.70 34.04 3.15
N TYR A 511 -12.89 32.99 3.25
CA TYR A 511 -12.19 32.44 2.10
C TYR A 511 -13.13 32.05 0.97
N LEU A 512 -12.72 32.26 -0.27
CA LEU A 512 -13.36 31.68 -1.46
C LEU A 512 -12.99 30.20 -1.57
N LYS A 513 -13.81 29.45 -2.30
CA LYS A 513 -13.57 28.02 -2.54
C LYS A 513 -12.22 27.76 -3.21
N SER A 514 -11.83 28.61 -4.16
CA SER A 514 -10.56 28.53 -4.90
C SER A 514 -9.32 28.86 -4.06
N ASN A 515 -9.46 29.64 -2.99
CA ASN A 515 -8.32 30.15 -2.21
C ASN A 515 -8.34 29.71 -0.74
N THR A 516 -9.07 28.64 -0.41
CA THR A 516 -9.08 28.09 0.95
C THR A 516 -7.71 27.48 1.28
N PRO A 517 -6.97 28.01 2.29
CA PRO A 517 -5.56 27.70 2.50
C PRO A 517 -5.31 26.38 3.23
N PHE A 518 -6.37 25.74 3.75
CA PHE A 518 -6.28 24.47 4.45
C PHE A 518 -6.91 23.34 3.64
N GLN A 519 -6.34 22.15 3.80
CA GLN A 519 -6.87 20.89 3.31
C GLN A 519 -7.34 20.04 4.49
N PHE A 520 -8.53 19.45 4.35
CA PHE A 520 -9.15 18.60 5.35
C PHE A 520 -9.19 17.16 4.84
N THR A 521 -8.27 16.31 5.29
CA THR A 521 -8.20 14.93 4.85
C THR A 521 -8.97 14.03 5.83
N PRO A 522 -10.08 13.37 5.42
CA PRO A 522 -10.84 12.50 6.31
C PRO A 522 -9.98 11.32 6.77
N ILE A 523 -9.88 11.11 8.08
CA ILE A 523 -9.12 10.00 8.68
C ILE A 523 -10.03 9.04 9.48
N PHE A 524 -11.24 9.48 9.82
CA PHE A 524 -12.25 8.68 10.51
C PHE A 524 -13.66 9.09 10.09
N ARG A 525 -14.55 8.11 9.92
CA ARG A 525 -16.00 8.32 9.82
C ARG A 525 -16.73 7.23 10.60
N MET A 526 -17.79 7.61 11.29
CA MET A 526 -18.75 6.76 11.97
C MET A 526 -20.15 7.20 11.56
N ASN A 527 -20.90 6.30 10.93
CA ASN A 527 -22.30 6.48 10.58
C ASN A 527 -23.02 5.21 11.02
N ASP A 528 -23.82 5.22 12.10
CA ASP A 528 -24.81 4.14 12.23
C ASP A 528 -26.02 4.48 13.10
N HIS A 529 -27.19 4.23 12.51
CA HIS A 529 -28.53 4.22 13.07
C HIS A 529 -28.87 2.90 13.78
N SER A 530 -27.95 1.93 13.80
CA SER A 530 -28.10 0.70 14.56
C SER A 530 -27.56 0.86 15.99
N ALA A 531 -28.45 0.71 16.98
CA ALA A 531 -28.03 0.18 18.27
C ALA A 531 -27.31 -1.15 17.99
N PHE A 532 -26.31 -1.51 18.81
CA PHE A 532 -25.33 -2.58 18.61
C PHE A 532 -24.06 -2.07 17.91
N TYR A 533 -22.93 -2.10 18.62
CA TYR A 533 -21.60 -1.99 18.04
C TYR A 533 -21.09 -3.43 17.85
N PRO A 534 -21.31 -4.10 16.70
CA PRO A 534 -20.74 -5.41 16.46
C PRO A 534 -19.27 -5.21 16.05
N LYS A 535 -18.50 -6.28 16.18
CA LYS A 535 -17.07 -6.42 15.90
C LYS A 535 -16.60 -6.04 14.46
N GLN A 536 -17.41 -5.39 13.63
CA GLN A 536 -17.18 -5.22 12.18
C GLN A 536 -16.88 -3.79 11.69
N PHE A 537 -16.86 -2.77 12.55
CA PHE A 537 -16.53 -1.39 12.12
C PHE A 537 -15.08 -0.95 12.36
N TYR A 538 -14.22 -1.91 12.71
CA TYR A 538 -12.79 -1.68 12.75
C TYR A 538 -12.21 -1.97 11.36
N ASN A 539 -11.70 -0.95 10.68
CA ASN A 539 -10.84 -1.16 9.52
C ASN A 539 -9.76 -2.19 9.92
N GLN A 540 -9.48 -3.19 9.07
CA GLN A 540 -8.47 -4.25 9.31
C GLN A 540 -7.10 -3.69 9.74
N SER A 541 -6.84 -2.40 9.51
CA SER A 541 -5.61 -1.69 9.91
C SER A 541 -5.63 -0.98 11.28
N THR A 542 -6.76 -0.92 12.01
CA THR A 542 -6.88 -0.16 13.29
C THR A 542 -7.72 -0.86 14.37
N ASN A 543 -7.77 -2.20 14.36
CA ASN A 543 -8.55 -3.04 15.28
C ASN A 543 -8.55 -2.51 16.73
N ARG A 544 -9.72 -2.05 17.22
CA ARG A 544 -10.03 -1.72 18.64
C ARG A 544 -9.53 -0.39 19.24
N LEU A 545 -9.08 0.59 18.45
CA LEU A 545 -8.74 1.93 18.96
C LEU A 545 -9.95 2.89 18.99
N LEU A 546 -9.98 3.81 19.96
CA LEU A 546 -10.95 4.91 20.02
C LEU A 546 -10.77 5.90 18.84
N PRO A 547 -11.84 6.53 18.34
CA PRO A 547 -11.76 7.49 17.23
C PRO A 547 -10.73 8.62 17.45
N THR A 548 -10.67 9.13 18.68
CA THR A 548 -9.73 10.17 19.13
C THR A 548 -8.25 9.80 18.95
N MET A 549 -7.91 8.51 18.78
CA MET A 549 -6.54 8.02 18.53
C MET A 549 -6.00 8.38 17.17
N LYS A 550 -6.87 8.79 16.26
CA LYS A 550 -6.45 9.25 14.95
C LYS A 550 -5.92 10.69 14.96
N CYS A 551 -6.04 11.40 16.09
CA CYS A 551 -5.70 12.83 16.23
C CYS A 551 -4.31 13.10 16.85
N HIS A 552 -3.46 12.09 17.01
CA HIS A 552 -2.26 12.14 17.86
C HIS A 552 -1.00 12.78 17.25
N HIS A 553 -0.98 12.97 15.94
CA HIS A 553 0.27 13.25 15.24
C HIS A 553 0.30 14.63 14.57
N GLU A 554 -0.85 15.24 14.29
CA GLU A 554 -0.98 16.46 13.47
C GLU A 554 -2.27 17.23 13.82
N PRO A 555 -2.42 18.50 13.41
CA PRO A 555 -3.65 19.27 13.61
C PRO A 555 -4.88 18.52 13.10
N SER A 556 -5.96 18.54 13.89
CA SER A 556 -7.14 17.71 13.66
C SER A 556 -8.43 18.47 13.91
N LEU A 557 -9.44 18.18 13.10
CA LEU A 557 -10.80 18.68 13.23
C LEU A 557 -11.73 17.50 13.50
N MET A 558 -12.54 17.60 14.54
CA MET A 558 -13.61 16.66 14.84
C MET A 558 -14.96 17.30 14.49
N LEU A 559 -15.83 16.54 13.83
CA LEU A 559 -17.21 16.91 13.51
C LEU A 559 -18.16 15.82 14.02
N MET A 560 -19.18 16.21 14.79
CA MET A 560 -20.11 15.26 15.40
C MET A 560 -21.55 15.73 15.20
N LYS A 561 -22.40 14.82 14.71
CA LYS A 561 -23.85 15.02 14.64
C LYS A 561 -24.51 14.42 15.88
N LEU A 562 -25.31 15.20 16.57
CA LEU A 562 -26.00 14.78 17.79
C LEU A 562 -27.29 14.03 17.46
N LYS A 563 -27.51 12.89 18.14
CA LYS A 563 -28.58 11.93 17.80
C LYS A 563 -30.00 12.47 17.88
N TYR A 564 -30.32 13.19 18.95
CA TYR A 564 -31.69 13.64 19.19
C TYR A 564 -31.99 15.01 18.57
N SER A 565 -31.00 15.89 18.54
CA SER A 565 -31.20 17.26 18.04
C SER A 565 -30.84 17.44 16.57
N GLY A 566 -30.10 16.51 15.97
CA GLY A 566 -29.53 16.66 14.62
C GLY A 566 -28.44 17.74 14.49
N ARG A 567 -28.31 18.62 15.50
CA ARG A 567 -27.27 19.65 15.62
C ARG A 567 -25.87 19.07 15.47
N VAL A 568 -25.00 19.86 14.86
CA VAL A 568 -23.59 19.53 14.70
C VAL A 568 -22.78 20.30 15.75
N ILE A 569 -21.82 19.61 16.35
CA ILE A 569 -20.74 20.23 17.11
C ILE A 569 -19.40 19.86 16.50
N GLY A 570 -18.40 20.70 16.72
CA GLY A 570 -17.05 20.44 16.24
C GLY A 570 -15.98 21.00 17.15
N ALA A 571 -14.77 20.50 16.98
CA ALA A 571 -13.63 20.87 17.80
C ALA A 571 -12.33 20.77 17.00
N TYR A 572 -11.52 21.81 17.02
CA TYR A 572 -10.24 21.87 16.31
C TYR A 572 -9.08 21.83 17.29
N ASN A 573 -8.22 20.83 17.16
CA ASN A 573 -6.98 20.69 17.93
C ASN A 573 -5.78 21.02 17.03
N PRO A 574 -5.01 22.08 17.32
CA PRO A 574 -3.82 22.45 16.54
C PRO A 574 -2.56 21.65 16.94
N LEU A 575 -2.60 20.86 18.01
CA LEU A 575 -1.41 20.23 18.61
C LEU A 575 -1.19 18.79 18.12
N ASP A 576 0.08 18.41 18.00
CA ASP A 576 0.51 17.01 17.83
C ASP A 576 0.45 16.27 19.18
N TRP A 577 -0.72 15.73 19.50
CA TRP A 577 -0.94 15.12 20.80
C TRP A 577 -0.21 13.77 20.97
N LYS A 578 1.06 13.80 21.39
CA LYS A 578 1.87 12.61 21.67
C LYS A 578 1.85 12.29 23.17
N TYR A 579 1.36 11.11 23.54
CA TYR A 579 1.41 10.64 24.92
C TYR A 579 2.87 10.49 25.40
N GLY A 580 3.18 11.04 26.58
CA GLY A 580 4.53 11.05 27.12
C GLY A 580 5.07 9.65 27.46
N ILE A 581 6.31 9.38 27.03
CA ILE A 581 7.04 8.10 27.16
C ILE A 581 7.38 7.73 28.64
N TYR A 582 7.01 8.56 29.62
CA TYR A 582 7.69 8.60 30.93
C TYR A 582 6.85 8.40 32.19
N ARG A 583 5.58 7.94 32.14
CA ARG A 583 4.78 7.84 33.39
C ARG A 583 4.15 6.49 33.65
N TYR A 584 4.38 6.02 34.88
CA TYR A 584 4.08 4.70 35.42
C TYR A 584 2.68 4.62 36.08
N TYR A 585 1.92 5.73 36.17
CA TYR A 585 0.64 5.80 36.89
C TYR A 585 -0.51 6.35 36.02
N PRO A 586 -1.70 5.74 36.02
CA PRO A 586 -2.70 5.94 34.96
C PRO A 586 -3.89 6.86 35.30
N THR A 587 -3.76 7.90 36.14
CA THR A 587 -4.95 8.62 36.66
C THR A 587 -5.02 10.13 36.45
N ASP A 588 -4.04 10.79 35.83
CA ASP A 588 -4.07 12.25 35.68
C ASP A 588 -4.42 12.69 34.26
N ILE A 589 -5.35 13.65 34.14
CA ILE A 589 -5.63 14.34 32.88
C ILE A 589 -4.41 15.21 32.54
N GLU A 590 -3.76 14.93 31.41
CA GLU A 590 -2.67 15.76 30.91
C GLU A 590 -3.25 16.90 30.09
N TYR A 591 -2.92 18.14 30.45
CA TYR A 591 -3.29 19.32 29.67
C TYR A 591 -2.08 19.85 28.90
N ARG A 592 -2.31 20.39 27.71
CA ARG A 592 -1.33 21.20 26.97
C ARG A 592 -1.87 22.57 26.62
N SER A 593 -0.95 23.52 26.64
CA SER A 593 -1.24 24.91 26.36
C SER A 593 -1.39 25.18 24.87
N THR A 594 -2.48 25.82 24.47
CA THR A 594 -2.64 26.39 23.13
C THR A 594 -3.69 27.50 23.14
N SER A 595 -3.50 28.52 22.30
CA SER A 595 -4.50 29.57 22.06
C SER A 595 -5.29 29.38 20.76
N ASP A 596 -4.92 28.38 19.97
CA ASP A 596 -5.39 28.25 18.58
C ASP A 596 -6.49 27.21 18.42
N SER A 597 -6.77 26.46 19.49
CA SER A 597 -7.92 25.57 19.53
C SER A 597 -9.23 26.35 19.62
N PHE A 598 -10.30 25.74 19.13
CA PHE A 598 -11.66 26.24 19.27
C PHE A 598 -12.65 25.08 19.23
N ILE A 599 -13.81 25.32 19.84
CA ILE A 599 -14.97 24.44 19.75
C ILE A 599 -16.13 25.23 19.14
N PHE A 600 -17.04 24.56 18.46
CA PHE A 600 -18.18 25.21 17.84
C PHE A 600 -19.43 24.34 17.80
N SER A 601 -20.58 24.98 17.62
CA SER A 601 -21.82 24.36 17.18
C SER A 601 -22.30 24.98 15.87
N TYR A 602 -23.02 24.18 15.08
CA TYR A 602 -23.52 24.52 13.77
C TYR A 602 -24.92 23.93 13.57
N GLU A 603 -25.83 24.75 13.05
CA GLU A 603 -27.14 24.33 12.56
C GLU A 603 -27.54 25.13 11.31
N VAL A 604 -28.26 24.48 10.41
CA VAL A 604 -28.92 25.13 9.27
C VAL A 604 -30.38 25.27 9.65
N ASP A 605 -30.91 26.49 9.61
CA ASP A 605 -32.31 26.72 9.91
C ASP A 605 -33.22 26.40 8.71
N SER A 606 -34.54 26.50 8.93
CA SER A 606 -35.55 26.24 7.91
C SER A 606 -35.50 27.19 6.70
N GLN A 607 -34.70 28.26 6.76
CA GLN A 607 -34.51 29.23 5.68
C GLN A 607 -33.17 29.02 4.94
N ASN A 608 -32.47 27.91 5.22
CA ASN A 608 -31.12 27.62 4.73
C ASN A 608 -30.05 28.62 5.21
N GLU A 609 -30.30 29.38 6.28
CA GLU A 609 -29.27 30.23 6.87
C GLU A 609 -28.36 29.42 7.80
N THR A 610 -27.06 29.68 7.68
CA THR A 610 -26.03 29.02 8.49
C THR A 610 -25.89 29.73 9.83
N ASN A 611 -26.38 29.09 10.89
CA ASN A 611 -26.20 29.55 12.27
C ASN A 611 -25.07 28.76 12.92
N TYR A 612 -24.11 29.48 13.50
CA TYR A 612 -23.01 28.86 14.23
C TYR A 612 -22.67 29.63 15.51
N ARG A 613 -22.10 28.91 16.46
CA ARG A 613 -21.48 29.48 17.65
C ARG A 613 -20.06 28.97 17.74
N LEU A 614 -19.10 29.90 17.72
CA LEU A 614 -17.68 29.62 17.93
C LEU A 614 -17.30 30.04 19.35
N CYS A 615 -16.60 29.16 20.07
CA CYS A 615 -15.97 29.48 21.35
C CYS A 615 -14.46 29.24 21.22
N ARG A 616 -13.66 30.29 21.47
CA ARG A 616 -12.20 30.19 21.49
C ARG A 616 -11.67 29.95 22.90
N VAL A 617 -10.39 29.59 22.99
CA VAL A 617 -9.73 29.36 24.27
C VAL A 617 -9.56 30.66 25.05
N VAL A 618 -9.95 30.65 26.32
CA VAL A 618 -9.69 31.70 27.32
C VAL A 618 -8.58 31.28 28.27
N ASN A 619 -8.60 30.03 28.74
CA ASN A 619 -7.54 29.47 29.60
C ASN A 619 -6.64 28.55 28.75
N PHE A 620 -5.55 29.14 28.24
CA PHE A 620 -4.64 28.42 27.35
C PHE A 620 -4.02 27.19 28.00
N ASP A 621 -3.65 27.22 29.29
CA ASP A 621 -2.97 26.11 29.97
C ASP A 621 -3.81 24.85 30.12
N LYS A 622 -5.12 24.97 29.97
CA LYS A 622 -6.07 23.85 30.05
C LYS A 622 -6.91 23.74 28.78
N ALA A 623 -6.39 24.18 27.63
CA ALA A 623 -7.12 24.23 26.37
C ALA A 623 -7.41 22.85 25.78
N ILE A 624 -6.39 21.98 25.74
CA ILE A 624 -6.53 20.60 25.27
C ILE A 624 -6.08 19.67 26.40
N GLY A 625 -6.93 18.72 26.76
CA GLY A 625 -6.67 17.70 27.74
C GLY A 625 -6.68 16.32 27.11
N SER A 626 -6.07 15.35 27.78
CA SER A 626 -6.27 13.94 27.44
C SER A 626 -6.41 13.06 28.65
N GLU A 627 -7.28 12.07 28.51
CA GLU A 627 -7.60 11.12 29.56
C GLU A 627 -7.51 9.69 29.03
N LYS A 628 -6.85 8.82 29.80
CA LYS A 628 -6.76 7.40 29.47
C LYS A 628 -8.08 6.73 29.82
N ILE A 629 -8.65 5.97 28.88
CA ILE A 629 -9.74 5.07 29.24
C ILE A 629 -9.16 3.78 29.80
N ILE A 630 -9.45 3.51 31.08
CA ILE A 630 -9.24 2.21 31.70
C ILE A 630 -10.59 1.50 31.74
N THR A 631 -10.82 0.53 30.85
CA THR A 631 -12.00 -0.34 30.96
C THR A 631 -11.61 -1.66 31.62
N ASN A 632 -12.54 -2.26 32.38
CA ASN A 632 -12.36 -3.61 32.96
C ASN A 632 -12.38 -4.73 31.90
N ARG A 633 -12.64 -4.41 30.62
CA ARG A 633 -12.51 -5.35 29.50
C ARG A 633 -11.10 -5.22 28.95
N LYS A 634 -10.39 -6.35 28.78
CA LYS A 634 -9.00 -6.43 28.27
C LYS A 634 -8.81 -5.88 26.83
N ASP A 635 -9.85 -5.29 26.22
CA ASP A 635 -9.96 -5.10 24.77
C ASP A 635 -10.13 -3.63 24.33
N LEU A 636 -10.27 -2.68 25.27
CA LEU A 636 -10.46 -1.25 24.99
C LEU A 636 -9.40 -0.43 25.72
N ASN A 637 -8.32 -0.10 25.00
CA ASN A 637 -7.26 0.82 25.42
C ASN A 637 -7.21 1.98 24.42
N GLY A 638 -7.20 3.21 24.93
CA GLY A 638 -7.16 4.41 24.11
C GLY A 638 -7.22 5.66 24.97
N LEU A 639 -7.03 6.80 24.35
CA LEU A 639 -7.04 8.10 24.99
C LEU A 639 -8.22 8.93 24.45
N ILE A 640 -8.93 9.63 25.32
CA ILE A 640 -9.96 10.57 24.92
C ILE A 640 -9.34 11.96 24.99
N LEU A 641 -9.49 12.71 23.90
CA LEU A 641 -9.17 14.13 23.88
C LEU A 641 -10.28 14.93 24.57
N ARG A 642 -9.90 16.00 25.25
CA ARG A 642 -10.78 16.96 25.91
C ARG A 642 -10.43 18.35 25.38
N PHE A 643 -11.43 19.18 25.18
CA PHE A 643 -11.29 20.60 24.87
C PHE A 643 -11.67 21.35 26.13
N GLY A 644 -10.68 21.56 26.99
CA GLY A 644 -10.89 22.01 28.35
C GLY A 644 -11.86 21.09 29.11
N ASN A 645 -12.63 21.70 30.00
CA ASN A 645 -13.79 21.03 30.60
C ASN A 645 -15.08 21.27 29.79
N ASP A 646 -15.04 22.21 28.83
CA ASP A 646 -16.18 22.70 28.05
C ASP A 646 -16.72 21.68 27.06
N LEU A 647 -15.85 20.84 26.50
CA LEU A 647 -16.24 19.71 25.67
C LEU A 647 -15.31 18.54 25.91
N HIS A 648 -15.84 17.44 26.44
CA HIS A 648 -15.08 16.21 26.56
C HIS A 648 -15.90 14.99 26.19
N PHE A 649 -15.23 13.97 25.68
CA PHE A 649 -15.87 12.71 25.31
C PHE A 649 -15.81 11.73 26.48
N SER A 650 -16.69 10.76 26.47
CA SER A 650 -16.67 9.66 27.42
C SER A 650 -17.23 8.43 26.75
N HIS A 651 -16.65 7.29 27.11
CA HIS A 651 -17.06 5.99 26.61
C HIS A 651 -17.80 5.24 27.71
N ASN A 652 -19.08 4.94 27.50
CA ASN A 652 -19.80 4.04 28.41
C ASN A 652 -19.55 2.60 27.95
N GLY A 653 -18.53 1.93 28.51
CA GLY A 653 -18.31 0.51 28.27
C GLY A 653 -19.16 -0.30 29.23
N GLY A 654 -20.40 -0.62 28.85
CA GLY A 654 -21.36 -1.20 29.77
C GLY A 654 -20.82 -2.38 30.58
N THR A 655 -21.20 -2.43 31.87
CA THR A 655 -20.59 -3.28 32.90
C THR A 655 -20.87 -4.78 32.75
N ARG A 656 -21.77 -5.18 31.85
CA ARG A 656 -22.11 -6.58 31.56
C ARG A 656 -21.70 -6.97 30.14
N PRO A 657 -21.29 -8.23 29.90
CA PRO A 657 -21.21 -8.77 28.54
C PRO A 657 -22.57 -8.56 27.87
N ASN A 658 -22.59 -7.90 26.71
CA ASN A 658 -23.77 -7.47 25.91
C ASN A 658 -24.42 -6.13 26.28
N SER A 659 -23.90 -5.35 27.23
CA SER A 659 -24.33 -3.95 27.36
C SER A 659 -23.78 -3.09 26.21
N PRO A 660 -24.59 -2.19 25.62
CA PRO A 660 -24.17 -1.34 24.50
C PRO A 660 -23.01 -0.44 24.94
N SER A 661 -21.92 -0.46 24.18
CA SER A 661 -20.86 0.54 24.29
C SER A 661 -21.24 1.73 23.44
N TYR A 662 -21.14 2.97 23.90
CA TYR A 662 -21.32 4.14 23.04
C TYR A 662 -20.44 5.30 23.51
N VAL A 663 -20.06 6.18 22.58
CA VAL A 663 -19.37 7.43 22.90
C VAL A 663 -20.41 8.54 22.99
N TYR A 664 -20.36 9.29 24.09
CA TYR A 664 -21.13 10.51 24.28
C TYR A 664 -20.17 11.67 24.54
N CYS A 665 -20.64 12.88 24.30
CA CYS A 665 -19.93 14.09 24.71
C CYS A 665 -20.65 14.75 25.87
N ARG A 666 -19.88 15.42 26.72
CA ARG A 666 -20.38 16.23 27.83
C ARG A 666 -19.93 17.66 27.61
N ILE A 667 -20.89 18.57 27.78
CA ILE A 667 -20.66 20.02 27.71
C ILE A 667 -20.87 20.59 29.11
N GLU A 668 -19.91 21.36 29.60
CA GLU A 668 -19.94 21.99 30.92
C GLU A 668 -19.88 23.52 30.82
N LYS A 669 -20.29 24.21 31.91
CA LYS A 669 -20.13 25.66 32.06
C LYS A 669 -18.82 25.97 32.78
N ASN A 670 -18.26 27.16 32.52
CA ASN A 670 -17.09 27.71 33.22
C ASN A 670 -15.80 26.89 33.04
N GLY A 671 -15.48 26.52 31.79
CA GLY A 671 -14.24 25.82 31.45
C GLY A 671 -13.14 26.73 30.91
N SER A 672 -12.34 26.19 30.00
CA SER A 672 -11.21 26.84 29.34
C SER A 672 -11.58 27.62 28.09
N TYR A 673 -12.84 27.59 27.64
CA TYR A 673 -13.31 28.26 26.41
C TYR A 673 -14.33 29.37 26.71
N GLU A 674 -14.49 30.28 25.75
CA GLU A 674 -15.42 31.42 25.79
C GLU A 674 -16.84 30.99 26.14
N GLN A 675 -17.51 31.82 26.95
CA GLN A 675 -18.88 31.60 27.41
C GLN A 675 -19.86 32.57 26.70
N PRO A 676 -21.16 32.23 26.59
CA PRO A 676 -21.79 30.95 26.95
C PRO A 676 -21.30 29.75 26.12
N PRO A 677 -21.50 28.51 26.59
CA PRO A 677 -21.00 27.30 25.92
C PRO A 677 -21.66 27.10 24.54
N ILE A 678 -21.05 26.26 23.70
CA ILE A 678 -21.53 25.98 22.33
C ILE A 678 -22.94 25.36 22.29
N LEU A 679 -23.35 24.71 23.37
CA LEU A 679 -24.70 24.20 23.64
C LEU A 679 -24.97 24.28 25.14
N PRO A 680 -26.23 24.12 25.60
CA PRO A 680 -26.54 23.99 27.02
C PRO A 680 -25.69 22.89 27.69
N ALA A 681 -25.29 23.10 28.95
CA ALA A 681 -24.53 22.07 29.67
C ALA A 681 -25.36 20.79 29.84
N GLY A 682 -24.75 19.64 29.59
CA GLY A 682 -25.44 18.36 29.56
C GLY A 682 -24.65 17.25 28.88
N PHE A 683 -25.29 16.09 28.77
CA PHE A 683 -24.78 14.91 28.09
C PHE A 683 -25.47 14.77 26.73
N TYR A 684 -24.69 14.51 25.69
CA TYR A 684 -25.18 14.39 24.33
C TYR A 684 -24.65 13.13 23.65
N GLU A 685 -25.57 12.31 23.14
CA GLU A 685 -25.25 11.14 22.31
C GLU A 685 -24.84 11.57 20.89
N ILE A 686 -23.79 10.93 20.38
CA ILE A 686 -23.25 11.16 19.04
C ILE A 686 -23.82 10.10 18.09
N ASP A 687 -24.46 10.53 17.02
CA ASP A 687 -25.05 9.69 15.96
C ASP A 687 -24.08 9.49 14.79
N GLN A 688 -23.39 10.56 14.40
CA GLN A 688 -22.34 10.52 13.39
C GLN A 688 -21.09 11.23 13.89
N TRP A 689 -19.91 10.72 13.53
CA TRP A 689 -18.64 11.33 13.90
C TRP A 689 -17.63 11.23 12.76
N GLU A 690 -17.10 12.36 12.33
CA GLU A 690 -16.00 12.44 11.39
C GLU A 690 -14.79 13.12 12.02
N ILE A 691 -13.59 12.66 11.66
CA ILE A 691 -12.33 13.29 12.05
C ILE A 691 -11.52 13.53 10.79
N TYR A 692 -11.00 14.75 10.69
CA TYR A 692 -10.17 15.22 9.61
C TYR A 692 -8.79 15.58 10.15
N ARG A 693 -7.76 15.24 9.38
CA ARG A 693 -6.44 15.85 9.48
C ARG A 693 -6.47 17.19 8.77
N VAL A 694 -5.84 18.20 9.36
CA VAL A 694 -5.81 19.57 8.81
C VAL A 694 -4.37 19.93 8.44
N SER A 695 -4.13 20.21 7.16
CA SER A 695 -2.82 20.67 6.65
C SER A 695 -2.97 22.00 5.92
N LYS A 696 -1.92 22.81 5.90
CA LYS A 696 -1.86 24.04 5.09
C LYS A 696 -1.38 23.67 3.68
N LYS A 697 -1.99 24.24 2.64
CA LYS A 697 -1.55 24.05 1.25
C LYS A 697 -0.27 24.86 1.00
N ASP A 698 0.69 24.29 0.29
CA ASP A 698 1.92 24.98 -0.08
C ASP A 698 1.63 26.10 -1.08
N GLN A 699 2.23 27.28 -0.88
CA GLN A 699 1.99 28.47 -1.70
C GLN A 699 2.56 28.37 -3.14
N THR A 700 3.31 27.31 -3.46
CA THR A 700 3.92 27.11 -4.78
C THR A 700 2.96 26.63 -5.87
N GLU A 701 1.73 26.22 -5.52
CA GLU A 701 0.74 25.72 -6.50
C GLU A 701 -0.27 26.79 -6.98
N GLN A 702 -0.17 28.05 -6.52
CA GLN A 702 -1.06 29.14 -6.97
C GLN A 702 -0.51 29.97 -8.14
N GLU A 703 0.74 29.80 -8.56
CA GLU A 703 1.31 30.56 -9.69
C GLU A 703 1.16 29.87 -11.06
N PHE A 704 0.65 28.63 -11.13
CA PHE A 704 0.50 27.89 -12.40
C PHE A 704 -0.93 27.86 -12.98
N SER A 705 -1.89 28.59 -12.40
CA SER A 705 -3.25 28.67 -12.96
C SER A 705 -3.61 30.00 -13.62
N ASP A 706 -2.71 30.99 -13.61
CA ASP A 706 -2.93 32.31 -14.23
C ASP A 706 -1.80 32.65 -15.23
N THR A 707 -1.62 31.83 -16.26
CA THR A 707 -1.05 32.28 -17.56
C THR A 707 -1.58 31.39 -18.69
N ASP A 708 -2.52 31.97 -19.45
CA ASP A 708 -3.07 31.65 -20.78
C ASP A 708 -3.65 30.26 -21.10
#